data_AF-A0A520N7P2-F1
#
_entry.id   AF-A0A520N7P2-F1
#
_cell.length_a   1.000
_cell.length_b   1.000
_cell.length_c   1.000
_cell.angle_alpha   90.00
_cell.angle_beta   90.00
_cell.angle_gamma   90.00
#
_symmetry.space_group_name_H-M   'P 1'
#
loop_
_entity.id
_entity.type
_entity.pdbx_description
1 polymer ?
#
loop_
_entity_poly.entity_id
_entity_poly.type
_entity_poly.pdbx_seq_one_letter_code
_entity_poly.pdbx_strand_id
1 'polypeptide(L)'
;MSESLDTTAVQKMLQSGQSGQAAAVIEAWHTANPPVVESLYLLAVARRYAGQPDAALTTLKQLNQLDPRFGRGHQEAGHTYLALRKTQQALDAFQRAVSLNDSLIASWRAIVSLCSKPEQAPLRQSALLQLERLKGLPPALLSVRNATAEGKLRKAEEICRHFLKQNPTHVEGMRLLADLGVRSDVLDDAEFLLDSALELEPDNHFARFDYMNVLYRRQKYALAMTQAETLLKADPDNVQYQTGYANQCVAIGRYDEALTIYANILKDFPNTAAIHLLRGHALKTVNRTDEAIAAYRDCYRCAPSYGDAYWSLANLKTYRFTGAEVSNMRRQEQSADVPIDDRIHFCFALGKHFEDNAEYEKSFAHYERGNDLRRDQLGFSADLLSSRLALQQEVVNRPLLQKFAGAGCPAPDPIFVVGLPRAGSTLLEQILASHSCVDGTQELPNIGALAFRLDGRRATRDKPLYPYCLADLSPQQLRVFGEQFIEDTRIHRGNAPFFIDKMPNNFRHLGLIHLILPNAKIIDARRDPLACCFSGFKQLFSSGQEFSYGLREIGQYYNDYLDLMAHWETVLPGKILRVQHEDLVADLEGQVRRMLDYCELPFEQACVDYHKTERSVRTPSSEQVRQPIFRDSLEAWKNYAPWLGPLTEILANRGG
;
A
#
# COMPACT_ATOMS: atom_id res chain seq x y z
N MET A 1 -22.79 -31.96 3.00
CA MET A 1 -21.34 -31.85 3.22
C MET A 1 -20.65 -32.44 2.00
N SER A 2 -19.97 -31.63 1.19
CA SER A 2 -19.19 -32.15 0.07
C SER A 2 -18.00 -32.94 0.62
N GLU A 3 -17.83 -34.20 0.21
CA GLU A 3 -16.63 -34.96 0.54
C GLU A 3 -15.41 -34.29 -0.11
N SER A 4 -14.36 -34.01 0.67
CA SER A 4 -13.09 -33.53 0.14
C SER A 4 -12.41 -34.64 -0.68
N LEU A 5 -11.95 -34.30 -1.88
CA LEU A 5 -11.13 -35.22 -2.69
C LEU A 5 -9.89 -35.67 -1.89
N ASP A 6 -9.66 -36.97 -1.78
CA ASP A 6 -8.42 -37.51 -1.20
C ASP A 6 -7.27 -37.34 -2.19
N THR A 7 -6.67 -36.15 -2.17
CA THR A 7 -5.56 -35.78 -3.05
C THR A 7 -4.31 -36.61 -2.78
N THR A 8 -4.15 -37.15 -1.57
CA THR A 8 -3.00 -38.00 -1.21
C THR A 8 -3.08 -39.35 -1.92
N ALA A 9 -4.26 -39.98 -1.92
CA ALA A 9 -4.50 -41.22 -2.65
C ALA A 9 -4.28 -41.03 -4.17
N VAL A 10 -4.84 -39.95 -4.74
CA VAL A 10 -4.66 -39.61 -6.16
C VAL A 10 -3.18 -39.39 -6.50
N GLN A 11 -2.43 -38.67 -5.67
CA GLN A 11 -1.00 -38.46 -5.89
C GLN A 11 -0.21 -39.77 -5.84
N LYS A 12 -0.55 -40.70 -4.93
CA LYS A 12 0.06 -42.04 -4.90
C LYS A 12 -0.23 -42.83 -6.18
N MET A 13 -1.46 -42.78 -6.70
CA MET A 13 -1.82 -43.42 -7.98
C MET A 13 -1.00 -42.85 -9.15
N LEU A 14 -0.80 -41.54 -9.19
CA LEU A 14 0.05 -40.91 -10.20
C LEU A 14 1.51 -41.35 -10.08
N GLN A 15 2.03 -41.43 -8.85
CA GLN A 15 3.40 -41.90 -8.59
C GLN A 15 3.60 -43.38 -8.94
N SER A 16 2.57 -44.22 -8.80
CA SER A 16 2.59 -45.64 -9.17
C SER A 16 2.28 -45.91 -10.65
N GLY A 17 2.12 -44.86 -11.47
CA GLY A 17 1.83 -44.97 -12.91
C GLY A 17 0.37 -45.29 -13.24
N GLN A 18 -0.53 -45.32 -12.26
CA GLN A 18 -1.96 -45.61 -12.41
C GLN A 18 -2.77 -44.38 -12.87
N SER A 19 -2.27 -43.68 -13.89
CA SER A 19 -2.77 -42.36 -14.29
C SER A 19 -4.20 -42.38 -14.83
N GLY A 20 -4.61 -43.45 -15.53
CA GLY A 20 -6.00 -43.61 -15.97
C GLY A 20 -6.98 -43.82 -14.81
N GLN A 21 -6.58 -44.57 -13.78
CA GLN A 21 -7.38 -44.75 -12.57
C GLN A 21 -7.49 -43.46 -11.77
N ALA A 22 -6.37 -42.73 -11.63
CA ALA A 22 -6.36 -41.42 -10.99
C ALA A 22 -7.32 -40.44 -11.68
N ALA A 23 -7.34 -40.39 -13.02
CA ALA A 23 -8.28 -39.56 -13.77
C ALA A 23 -9.73 -39.98 -13.51
N ALA A 24 -10.04 -41.27 -13.57
CA ALA A 24 -11.38 -41.79 -13.34
C ALA A 24 -11.92 -41.49 -11.93
N VAL A 25 -11.07 -41.57 -10.89
CA VAL A 25 -11.43 -41.22 -9.51
C VAL A 25 -11.81 -39.74 -9.39
N ILE A 26 -11.02 -38.84 -10.01
CA ILE A 26 -11.30 -37.40 -9.96
C ILE A 26 -12.56 -37.07 -10.77
N GLU A 27 -12.73 -37.67 -11.94
CA GLU A 27 -13.92 -37.47 -12.79
C GLU A 27 -15.19 -37.95 -12.08
N ALA A 28 -15.14 -39.11 -11.41
CA ALA A 28 -16.24 -39.58 -10.58
C ALA A 28 -16.54 -38.57 -9.45
N TRP A 29 -15.51 -38.03 -8.79
CA TRP A 29 -15.69 -36.99 -7.77
C TRP A 29 -16.34 -35.71 -8.33
N HIS A 30 -16.00 -35.29 -9.56
CA HIS A 30 -16.61 -34.15 -10.27
C HIS A 30 -18.08 -34.37 -10.64
N THR A 31 -18.57 -35.61 -10.71
CA THR A 31 -20.01 -35.85 -10.92
C THR A 31 -20.85 -35.47 -9.70
N ALA A 32 -20.27 -35.53 -8.51
CA ALA A 32 -20.93 -35.23 -7.24
C ALA A 32 -20.55 -33.87 -6.64
N ASN A 33 -19.46 -33.25 -7.12
CA ASN A 33 -18.89 -32.04 -6.52
C ASN A 33 -18.40 -31.05 -7.59
N PRO A 34 -18.55 -29.73 -7.39
CA PRO A 34 -18.01 -28.74 -8.32
C PRO A 34 -16.47 -28.84 -8.40
N PRO A 35 -15.88 -28.74 -9.60
CA PRO A 35 -14.42 -28.76 -9.74
C PRO A 35 -13.75 -27.64 -8.95
N VAL A 36 -12.69 -27.99 -8.24
CA VAL A 36 -11.78 -27.05 -7.54
C VAL A 36 -10.40 -27.06 -8.20
N VAL A 37 -9.62 -25.98 -8.01
CA VAL A 37 -8.30 -25.79 -8.63
C VAL A 37 -7.40 -27.03 -8.49
N GLU A 38 -7.31 -27.60 -7.27
CA GLU A 38 -6.46 -28.76 -7.01
C GLU A 38 -6.92 -30.02 -7.75
N SER A 39 -8.24 -30.25 -7.83
CA SER A 39 -8.80 -31.40 -8.55
C SER A 39 -8.58 -31.31 -10.06
N LEU A 40 -8.77 -30.12 -10.66
CA LEU A 40 -8.52 -29.90 -12.08
C LEU A 40 -7.02 -30.02 -12.41
N TYR A 41 -6.15 -29.54 -11.52
CA TYR A 41 -4.71 -29.71 -11.69
C TYR A 41 -4.32 -31.19 -11.73
N LEU A 42 -4.75 -31.96 -10.73
CA LEU A 42 -4.44 -33.40 -10.67
C LEU A 42 -5.04 -34.16 -11.85
N LEU A 43 -6.24 -33.78 -12.30
CA LEU A 43 -6.86 -34.38 -13.49
C LEU A 43 -6.09 -34.07 -14.77
N ALA A 44 -5.60 -32.84 -14.95
CA ALA A 44 -4.76 -32.49 -16.08
C ALA A 44 -3.46 -33.31 -16.11
N VAL A 45 -2.79 -33.43 -14.95
CA VAL A 45 -1.60 -34.27 -14.78
C VAL A 45 -1.90 -35.73 -15.12
N ALA A 46 -2.99 -36.28 -14.59
CA ALA A 46 -3.43 -37.64 -14.84
C ALA A 46 -3.68 -37.91 -16.33
N ARG A 47 -4.41 -37.01 -17.00
CA ARG A 47 -4.70 -37.09 -18.44
C ARG A 47 -3.44 -37.03 -19.28
N ARG A 48 -2.48 -36.15 -18.96
CA ARG A 48 -1.19 -36.11 -19.66
C ARG A 48 -0.43 -37.43 -19.53
N TYR A 49 -0.31 -37.96 -18.31
CA TYR A 49 0.39 -39.23 -18.09
C TYR A 49 -0.37 -40.44 -18.67
N ALA A 50 -1.70 -40.36 -18.82
CA ALA A 50 -2.51 -41.35 -19.52
C ALA A 50 -2.43 -41.24 -21.05
N GLY A 51 -1.59 -40.36 -21.61
CA GLY A 51 -1.45 -40.19 -23.06
C GLY A 51 -2.58 -39.38 -23.72
N GLN A 52 -3.31 -38.56 -22.95
CA GLN A 52 -4.44 -37.75 -23.40
C GLN A 52 -4.16 -36.24 -23.28
N PRO A 53 -3.13 -35.69 -23.95
CA PRO A 53 -2.71 -34.31 -23.77
C PRO A 53 -3.74 -33.27 -24.23
N ASP A 54 -4.57 -33.56 -25.24
CA ASP A 54 -5.65 -32.64 -25.65
C ASP A 54 -6.77 -32.52 -24.59
N ALA A 55 -7.09 -33.63 -23.92
CA ALA A 55 -8.01 -33.64 -22.79
C ALA A 55 -7.41 -32.89 -21.59
N ALA A 56 -6.10 -33.02 -21.35
CA ALA A 56 -5.38 -32.26 -20.32
C ALA A 56 -5.43 -30.75 -20.60
N LEU A 57 -5.20 -30.29 -21.84
CA LEU A 57 -5.34 -28.87 -22.21
C LEU A 57 -6.76 -28.36 -21.97
N THR A 58 -7.78 -29.18 -22.22
CA THR A 58 -9.18 -28.82 -21.96
C THR A 58 -9.43 -28.64 -20.45
N THR A 59 -8.90 -29.55 -19.61
CA THR A 59 -8.94 -29.38 -18.15
C THR A 59 -8.20 -28.13 -17.69
N LEU A 60 -7.05 -27.84 -18.27
CA LEU A 60 -6.25 -26.66 -17.92
C LEU A 60 -6.96 -25.36 -18.30
N LYS A 61 -7.74 -25.34 -19.38
CA LYS A 61 -8.61 -24.20 -19.69
C LYS A 61 -9.66 -23.96 -18.61
N GLN A 62 -10.29 -25.02 -18.10
CA GLN A 62 -11.22 -24.92 -16.98
C GLN A 62 -10.52 -24.47 -15.69
N LEU A 63 -9.31 -24.98 -15.42
CA LEU A 63 -8.50 -24.54 -14.29
C LEU A 63 -8.21 -23.05 -14.37
N ASN A 64 -7.74 -22.57 -15.53
CA ASN A 64 -7.39 -21.17 -15.72
C ASN A 64 -8.61 -20.22 -15.62
N GLN A 65 -9.83 -20.73 -15.87
CA GLN A 65 -11.06 -19.97 -15.61
C GLN A 65 -11.35 -19.83 -14.12
N LEU A 66 -10.97 -20.82 -13.29
CA LEU A 66 -11.13 -20.75 -11.83
C LEU A 66 -10.01 -19.96 -11.15
N ASP A 67 -8.77 -20.18 -11.58
CA ASP A 67 -7.58 -19.49 -11.04
C ASP A 67 -6.52 -19.30 -12.15
N PRO A 68 -6.56 -18.16 -12.87
CA PRO A 68 -5.59 -17.86 -13.93
C PRO A 68 -4.16 -17.63 -13.40
N ARG A 69 -4.00 -17.45 -12.09
CA ARG A 69 -2.72 -17.17 -11.43
C ARG A 69 -2.09 -18.41 -10.79
N PHE A 70 -2.72 -19.58 -10.93
CA PHE A 70 -2.16 -20.83 -10.43
C PHE A 70 -0.93 -21.27 -11.24
N GLY A 71 0.27 -20.88 -10.82
CA GLY A 71 1.52 -21.12 -11.56
C GLY A 71 1.79 -22.58 -11.94
N ARG A 72 1.39 -23.55 -11.08
CA ARG A 72 1.50 -24.99 -11.38
C ARG A 72 0.60 -25.44 -12.53
N GLY A 73 -0.54 -24.79 -12.74
CA GLY A 73 -1.40 -25.03 -13.90
C GLY A 73 -0.68 -24.68 -15.20
N HIS A 74 0.01 -23.54 -15.23
CA HIS A 74 0.84 -23.14 -16.38
C HIS A 74 2.06 -24.04 -16.59
N GLN A 75 2.70 -24.53 -15.51
CA GLN A 75 3.75 -25.55 -15.62
C GLN A 75 3.21 -26.83 -16.28
N GLU A 76 2.03 -27.28 -15.86
CA GLU A 76 1.39 -28.47 -16.43
C GLU A 76 0.96 -28.25 -17.89
N ALA A 77 0.53 -27.04 -18.25
CA ALA A 77 0.33 -26.65 -19.65
C ALA A 77 1.64 -26.75 -20.45
N GLY A 78 2.76 -26.29 -19.90
CA GLY A 78 4.09 -26.43 -20.50
C GLY A 78 4.45 -27.89 -20.78
N HIS A 79 4.29 -28.78 -19.79
CA HIS A 79 4.53 -30.22 -19.97
C HIS A 79 3.57 -30.84 -20.99
N THR A 80 2.31 -30.41 -21.02
CA THR A 80 1.30 -30.89 -21.98
C THR A 80 1.63 -30.46 -23.41
N TYR A 81 2.08 -29.22 -23.60
CA TYR A 81 2.55 -28.75 -24.91
C TYR A 81 3.80 -29.49 -25.38
N LEU A 82 4.72 -29.86 -24.49
CA LEU A 82 5.85 -30.73 -24.85
C LEU A 82 5.38 -32.11 -25.32
N ALA A 83 4.38 -32.71 -24.66
CA ALA A 83 3.78 -33.98 -25.11
C ALA A 83 3.14 -33.87 -26.52
N LEU A 84 2.62 -32.68 -26.86
CA LEU A 84 2.08 -32.34 -28.19
C LEU A 84 3.15 -31.86 -29.18
N ARG A 85 4.44 -31.85 -28.82
CA ARG A 85 5.56 -31.31 -29.62
C ARG A 85 5.39 -29.83 -30.01
N LYS A 86 4.68 -29.06 -29.19
CA LYS A 86 4.41 -27.62 -29.34
C LYS A 86 5.43 -26.80 -28.54
N THR A 87 6.68 -26.77 -29.00
CA THR A 87 7.84 -26.23 -28.27
C THR A 87 7.68 -24.76 -27.87
N GLN A 88 7.17 -23.91 -28.77
CA GLN A 88 7.02 -22.47 -28.46
C GLN A 88 5.94 -22.24 -27.40
N GLN A 89 4.75 -22.86 -27.56
CA GLN A 89 3.71 -22.76 -26.53
C GLN A 89 4.15 -23.34 -25.18
N ALA A 90 4.98 -24.38 -25.19
CA ALA A 90 5.58 -24.92 -23.97
C ALA A 90 6.47 -23.89 -23.28
N LEU A 91 7.38 -23.24 -24.05
CA LEU A 91 8.26 -22.21 -23.53
C LEU A 91 7.47 -21.02 -22.94
N ASP A 92 6.41 -20.58 -23.63
CA ASP A 92 5.55 -19.49 -23.16
C ASP A 92 4.82 -19.87 -21.87
N ALA A 93 4.31 -21.11 -21.77
CA ALA A 93 3.65 -21.62 -20.58
C ALA A 93 4.60 -21.77 -19.38
N PHE A 94 5.84 -22.23 -19.59
CA PHE A 94 6.84 -22.28 -18.51
C PHE A 94 7.28 -20.88 -18.05
N GLN A 95 7.45 -19.92 -18.98
CA GLN A 95 7.71 -18.52 -18.62
C GLN A 95 6.57 -17.95 -17.76
N ARG A 96 5.31 -18.22 -18.16
CA ARG A 96 4.15 -17.82 -17.36
C ARG A 96 4.17 -18.50 -15.98
N ALA A 97 4.48 -19.79 -15.91
CA ALA A 97 4.56 -20.53 -14.66
C ALA A 97 5.55 -19.91 -13.67
N VAL A 98 6.78 -19.62 -14.11
CA VAL A 98 7.82 -19.04 -13.24
C VAL A 98 7.57 -17.58 -12.89
N SER A 99 6.84 -16.84 -13.74
CA SER A 99 6.40 -15.48 -13.41
C SER A 99 5.36 -15.44 -12.27
N LEU A 100 4.59 -16.52 -12.11
CA LEU A 100 3.57 -16.67 -11.07
C LEU A 100 4.12 -17.37 -9.82
N ASN A 101 5.03 -18.32 -10.01
CA ASN A 101 5.69 -19.07 -8.94
C ASN A 101 7.14 -19.37 -9.34
N ASP A 102 8.05 -18.58 -8.80
CA ASP A 102 9.47 -18.64 -9.16
C ASP A 102 10.23 -19.81 -8.50
N SER A 103 9.59 -20.60 -7.63
CA SER A 103 10.21 -21.79 -7.02
C SER A 103 10.09 -23.05 -7.87
N LEU A 104 9.45 -22.97 -9.04
CA LEU A 104 9.18 -24.09 -9.93
C LEU A 104 10.44 -24.55 -10.69
N ILE A 105 11.29 -25.35 -10.03
CA ILE A 105 12.55 -25.90 -10.57
C ILE A 105 12.37 -26.60 -11.92
N ALA A 106 11.27 -27.36 -12.10
CA ALA A 106 11.00 -28.05 -13.34
C ALA A 106 10.74 -27.09 -14.52
N SER A 107 10.05 -25.97 -14.25
CA SER A 107 9.78 -24.93 -15.24
C SER A 107 11.06 -24.20 -15.65
N TRP A 108 11.91 -23.81 -14.69
CA TRP A 108 13.21 -23.21 -14.99
C TRP A 108 14.11 -24.13 -15.82
N ARG A 109 14.16 -25.42 -15.47
CA ARG A 109 14.92 -26.42 -16.24
C ARG A 109 14.38 -26.56 -17.66
N ALA A 110 13.06 -26.54 -17.83
CA ALA A 110 12.44 -26.59 -19.15
C ALA A 110 12.79 -25.34 -19.97
N ILE A 111 12.74 -24.13 -19.38
CA ILE A 111 13.16 -22.88 -20.05
C ILE A 111 14.61 -23.00 -20.54
N VAL A 112 15.55 -23.42 -19.68
CA VAL A 112 16.96 -23.61 -20.06
C VAL A 112 17.12 -24.57 -21.25
N SER A 113 16.36 -25.67 -21.25
CA SER A 113 16.40 -26.68 -22.31
C SER A 113 15.80 -26.19 -23.63
N LEU A 114 14.71 -25.42 -23.55
CA LEU A 114 13.96 -24.95 -24.72
C LEU A 114 14.58 -23.71 -25.37
N CYS A 115 15.31 -22.89 -24.59
CA CYS A 115 16.04 -21.72 -25.09
C CYS A 115 17.28 -22.15 -25.91
N SER A 116 17.10 -22.22 -27.23
CA SER A 116 18.12 -22.67 -28.18
C SER A 116 18.62 -21.56 -29.10
N LYS A 117 17.89 -20.46 -29.22
CA LYS A 117 18.22 -19.35 -30.13
C LYS A 117 19.12 -18.30 -29.47
N PRO A 118 20.00 -17.61 -30.23
CA PRO A 118 20.84 -16.53 -29.69
C PRO A 118 20.04 -15.41 -29.01
N GLU A 119 18.90 -15.04 -29.58
CA GLU A 119 17.97 -14.03 -29.01
C GLU A 119 17.43 -14.42 -27.62
N GLN A 120 17.45 -15.70 -27.27
CA GLN A 120 16.99 -16.23 -25.99
C GLN A 120 18.13 -16.43 -24.98
N ALA A 121 19.37 -16.10 -25.34
CA ALA A 121 20.54 -16.26 -24.46
C ALA A 121 20.38 -15.54 -23.11
N PRO A 122 19.86 -14.28 -23.04
CA PRO A 122 19.63 -13.61 -21.76
C PRO A 122 18.62 -14.35 -20.87
N LEU A 123 17.50 -14.81 -21.45
CA LEU A 123 16.49 -15.59 -20.72
C LEU A 123 17.08 -16.91 -20.20
N ARG A 124 17.85 -17.62 -21.02
CA ARG A 124 18.52 -18.87 -20.63
C ARG A 124 19.50 -18.65 -19.49
N GLN A 125 20.31 -17.59 -19.56
CA GLN A 125 21.28 -17.25 -18.51
C GLN A 125 20.58 -16.92 -17.19
N SER A 126 19.51 -16.11 -17.24
CA SER A 126 18.69 -15.81 -16.06
C SER A 126 18.09 -17.09 -15.46
N ALA A 127 17.52 -17.96 -16.30
CA ALA A 127 16.96 -19.23 -15.86
C ALA A 127 18.00 -20.18 -15.23
N LEU A 128 19.24 -20.19 -15.73
CA LEU A 128 20.35 -20.96 -15.14
C LEU A 128 20.69 -20.46 -13.74
N LEU A 129 20.86 -19.15 -13.57
CA LEU A 129 21.16 -18.54 -12.26
C LEU A 129 20.04 -18.82 -11.25
N GLN A 130 18.78 -18.70 -11.68
CA GLN A 130 17.63 -19.05 -10.84
C GLN A 130 17.63 -20.52 -10.44
N LEU A 131 17.90 -21.41 -11.38
CA LEU A 131 17.94 -22.85 -11.13
C LEU A 131 19.04 -23.23 -10.15
N GLU A 132 20.22 -22.64 -10.28
CA GLU A 132 21.35 -22.85 -9.37
C GLU A 132 21.00 -22.37 -7.95
N ARG A 133 20.46 -21.15 -7.83
CA ARG A 133 19.98 -20.59 -6.56
C ARG A 133 18.97 -21.51 -5.89
N LEU A 134 17.94 -21.95 -6.61
CA LEU A 134 16.89 -22.82 -6.06
C LEU A 134 17.43 -24.19 -5.63
N LYS A 135 18.37 -24.77 -6.38
CA LYS A 135 19.00 -26.04 -6.00
C LYS A 135 19.84 -25.94 -4.73
N GLY A 136 20.40 -24.77 -4.45
CA GLY A 136 21.15 -24.49 -3.22
C GLY A 136 20.26 -24.33 -1.98
N LEU A 137 18.93 -24.19 -2.14
CA LEU A 137 18.03 -23.97 -1.00
C LEU A 137 17.66 -25.28 -0.29
N PRO A 138 17.57 -25.27 1.05
CA PRO A 138 16.97 -26.35 1.81
C PRO A 138 15.53 -26.63 1.32
N PRO A 139 15.09 -27.92 1.29
CA PRO A 139 13.73 -28.28 0.86
C PRO A 139 12.60 -27.56 1.62
N ALA A 140 12.84 -27.25 2.91
CA ALA A 140 11.92 -26.47 3.71
C ALA A 140 11.73 -25.05 3.12
N LEU A 141 12.81 -24.35 2.77
CA LEU A 141 12.74 -23.00 2.22
C LEU A 141 12.17 -22.97 0.79
N LEU A 142 12.39 -24.01 -0.01
CA LEU A 142 11.66 -24.19 -1.27
C LEU A 142 10.14 -24.32 -1.04
N SER A 143 9.74 -25.05 0.00
CA SER A 143 8.34 -25.20 0.38
C SER A 143 7.73 -23.88 0.87
N VAL A 144 8.51 -23.05 1.60
CA VAL A 144 8.13 -21.69 1.99
C VAL A 144 7.83 -20.86 0.74
N ARG A 145 8.78 -20.78 -0.21
CA ARG A 145 8.60 -20.00 -1.44
C ARG A 145 7.40 -20.46 -2.27
N ASN A 146 7.20 -21.76 -2.41
CA ASN A 146 6.04 -22.30 -3.12
C ASN A 146 4.73 -21.93 -2.42
N ALA A 147 4.66 -22.08 -1.09
CA ALA A 147 3.48 -21.71 -0.31
C ALA A 147 3.19 -20.20 -0.40
N THR A 148 4.22 -19.35 -0.38
CA THR A 148 4.10 -17.90 -0.57
C THR A 148 3.51 -17.57 -1.94
N ALA A 149 4.04 -18.18 -3.01
CA ALA A 149 3.54 -17.97 -4.38
C ALA A 149 2.09 -18.46 -4.56
N GLU A 150 1.68 -19.50 -3.84
CA GLU A 150 0.28 -19.99 -3.80
C GLU A 150 -0.63 -19.18 -2.85
N GLY A 151 -0.15 -18.07 -2.26
CA GLY A 151 -0.92 -17.23 -1.34
C GLY A 151 -1.15 -17.85 0.05
N LYS A 152 -0.52 -18.98 0.36
CA LYS A 152 -0.67 -19.72 1.63
C LYS A 152 0.29 -19.18 2.70
N LEU A 153 0.16 -17.88 3.02
CA LEU A 153 1.11 -17.15 3.88
C LEU A 153 1.28 -17.77 5.27
N ARG A 154 0.20 -18.17 5.95
CA ARG A 154 0.29 -18.83 7.28
C ARG A 154 1.12 -20.11 7.22
N LYS A 155 0.86 -20.97 6.22
CA LYS A 155 1.62 -22.22 6.04
C LYS A 155 3.09 -21.93 5.75
N ALA A 156 3.37 -20.93 4.91
CA ALA A 156 4.74 -20.51 4.60
C ALA A 156 5.48 -20.04 5.88
N GLU A 157 4.81 -19.23 6.71
CA GLU A 157 5.35 -18.74 7.97
C GLU A 157 5.62 -19.87 8.97
N GLU A 158 4.68 -20.80 9.14
CA GLU A 158 4.85 -21.97 10.02
C GLU A 158 6.08 -22.80 9.64
N ILE A 159 6.23 -23.10 8.34
CA ILE A 159 7.39 -23.84 7.81
C ILE A 159 8.68 -23.05 8.06
N CYS A 160 8.69 -21.75 7.75
CA CYS A 160 9.89 -20.92 7.86
C CYS A 160 10.33 -20.74 9.32
N ARG A 161 9.38 -20.50 10.23
CA ARG A 161 9.65 -20.42 11.68
C ARG A 161 10.15 -21.75 12.24
N HIS A 162 9.56 -22.87 11.83
CA HIS A 162 10.05 -24.19 12.25
C HIS A 162 11.48 -24.44 11.78
N PHE A 163 11.79 -24.11 10.52
CA PHE A 163 13.14 -24.23 9.97
C PHE A 163 14.14 -23.35 10.73
N LEU A 164 13.81 -22.08 11.00
CA LEU A 164 14.69 -21.15 11.72
C LEU A 164 14.87 -21.51 13.19
N LYS A 165 13.90 -22.16 13.85
CA LYS A 165 14.11 -22.70 15.21
C LYS A 165 15.25 -23.70 15.28
N GLN A 166 15.46 -24.47 14.21
CA GLN A 166 16.55 -25.46 14.10
C GLN A 166 17.82 -24.85 13.50
N ASN A 167 17.69 -23.77 12.72
CA ASN A 167 18.77 -23.13 11.98
C ASN A 167 18.74 -21.60 12.23
N PRO A 168 19.02 -21.14 13.47
CA PRO A 168 18.75 -19.77 13.88
C PRO A 168 19.60 -18.71 13.19
N THR A 169 20.71 -19.08 12.54
CA THR A 169 21.63 -18.19 11.82
C THR A 169 21.52 -18.31 10.29
N HIS A 170 20.49 -19.00 9.77
CA HIS A 170 20.37 -19.20 8.32
C HIS A 170 19.81 -17.95 7.62
N VAL A 171 20.68 -17.17 7.00
CA VAL A 171 20.37 -15.85 6.41
C VAL A 171 19.20 -15.88 5.42
N GLU A 172 19.17 -16.83 4.47
CA GLU A 172 18.04 -16.89 3.52
C GLU A 172 16.71 -17.24 4.20
N GLY A 173 16.75 -17.99 5.30
CA GLY A 173 15.55 -18.28 6.08
C GLY A 173 15.02 -17.03 6.78
N MET A 174 15.93 -16.21 7.32
CA MET A 174 15.58 -14.91 7.91
C MET A 174 14.98 -13.98 6.86
N ARG A 175 15.58 -13.89 5.67
CA ARG A 175 15.07 -13.09 4.54
C ARG A 175 13.67 -13.53 4.11
N LEU A 176 13.43 -14.84 3.96
CA LEU A 176 12.11 -15.36 3.60
C LEU A 176 11.06 -15.11 4.70
N LEU A 177 11.43 -15.22 5.98
CA LEU A 177 10.52 -14.88 7.08
C LEU A 177 10.26 -13.37 7.14
N ALA A 178 11.26 -12.54 6.80
CA ALA A 178 11.09 -11.09 6.70
C ALA A 178 10.15 -10.71 5.54
N ASP A 179 10.26 -11.32 4.36
CA ASP A 179 9.31 -11.13 3.24
C ASP A 179 7.88 -11.51 3.67
N LEU A 180 7.70 -12.61 4.41
CA LEU A 180 6.39 -12.98 4.97
C LEU A 180 5.88 -11.94 5.99
N GLY A 181 6.78 -11.39 6.81
CA GLY A 181 6.48 -10.28 7.71
C GLY A 181 6.02 -9.04 6.95
N VAL A 182 6.72 -8.65 5.88
CA VAL A 182 6.37 -7.53 4.99
C VAL A 182 4.99 -7.72 4.38
N ARG A 183 4.67 -8.92 3.87
CA ARG A 183 3.36 -9.25 3.30
C ARG A 183 2.23 -9.25 4.33
N SER A 184 2.56 -9.54 5.58
CA SER A 184 1.62 -9.55 6.72
C SER A 184 1.63 -8.24 7.50
N ASP A 185 2.31 -7.21 6.98
CA ASP A 185 2.51 -5.89 7.58
C ASP A 185 3.18 -5.88 8.98
N VAL A 186 3.91 -6.94 9.31
CA VAL A 186 4.72 -7.07 10.53
C VAL A 186 6.15 -6.58 10.28
N LEU A 187 6.28 -5.26 10.07
CA LEU A 187 7.53 -4.64 9.63
C LEU A 187 8.64 -4.64 10.69
N ASP A 188 8.30 -4.63 11.98
CA ASP A 188 9.30 -4.70 13.06
C ASP A 188 10.09 -6.01 13.05
N ASP A 189 9.40 -7.14 12.88
CA ASP A 189 10.04 -8.45 12.78
C ASP A 189 10.87 -8.56 11.51
N ALA A 190 10.35 -8.05 10.39
CA ALA A 190 11.08 -8.03 9.14
C ALA A 190 12.38 -7.22 9.26
N GLU A 191 12.33 -6.04 9.90
CA GLU A 191 13.52 -5.23 10.13
C GLU A 191 14.54 -5.97 10.99
N PHE A 192 14.12 -6.50 12.13
CA PHE A 192 15.00 -7.23 13.05
C PHE A 192 15.67 -8.43 12.38
N LEU A 193 14.91 -9.24 11.65
CA LEU A 193 15.43 -10.40 10.95
C LEU A 193 16.47 -10.02 9.88
N LEU A 194 16.24 -8.93 9.15
CA LEU A 194 17.14 -8.47 8.10
C LEU A 194 18.39 -7.77 8.65
N ASP A 195 18.25 -7.05 9.76
CA ASP A 195 19.38 -6.49 10.49
C ASP A 195 20.30 -7.60 11.01
N SER A 196 19.75 -8.60 11.70
CA SER A 196 20.50 -9.80 12.13
C SER A 196 21.09 -10.59 10.96
N ALA A 197 20.39 -10.66 9.82
CA ALA A 197 20.93 -11.30 8.62
C ALA A 197 22.18 -10.59 8.09
N LEU A 198 22.23 -9.25 8.18
CA LEU A 198 23.38 -8.45 7.77
C LEU A 198 24.51 -8.43 8.80
N GLU A 199 24.24 -8.69 10.07
CA GLU A 199 25.30 -8.97 11.05
C GLU A 199 26.04 -10.28 10.72
N LEU A 200 25.31 -11.30 10.23
CA LEU A 200 25.87 -12.60 9.88
C LEU A 200 26.56 -12.59 8.51
N GLU A 201 25.96 -11.94 7.52
CA GLU A 201 26.50 -11.81 6.17
C GLU A 201 26.46 -10.34 5.70
N PRO A 202 27.44 -9.50 6.11
CA PRO A 202 27.46 -8.07 5.78
C PRO A 202 27.45 -7.77 4.27
N ASP A 203 28.04 -8.65 3.46
CA ASP A 203 28.13 -8.50 2.00
C ASP A 203 26.93 -9.11 1.26
N ASN A 204 25.89 -9.58 1.98
CA ASN A 204 24.68 -10.12 1.34
C ASN A 204 23.82 -8.98 0.78
N HIS A 205 24.04 -8.64 -0.49
CA HIS A 205 23.32 -7.57 -1.16
C HIS A 205 21.80 -7.81 -1.26
N PHE A 206 21.37 -9.07 -1.29
CA PHE A 206 19.94 -9.37 -1.32
C PHE A 206 19.27 -9.07 0.03
N ALA A 207 19.89 -9.48 1.16
CA ALA A 207 19.43 -9.10 2.49
C ALA A 207 19.41 -7.58 2.65
N ARG A 208 20.45 -6.90 2.15
CA ARG A 208 20.57 -5.44 2.22
C ARG A 208 19.50 -4.71 1.42
N PHE A 209 19.16 -5.22 0.24
CA PHE A 209 18.06 -4.66 -0.58
C PHE A 209 16.70 -4.86 0.11
N ASP A 210 16.44 -6.03 0.68
CA ASP A 210 15.22 -6.28 1.45
C ASP A 210 15.17 -5.36 2.69
N TYR A 211 16.29 -5.19 3.39
CA TYR A 211 16.41 -4.33 4.56
C TYR A 211 16.14 -2.87 4.22
N MET A 212 16.75 -2.37 3.14
CA MET A 212 16.49 -1.03 2.59
C MET A 212 14.98 -0.80 2.36
N ASN A 213 14.28 -1.75 1.73
CA ASN A 213 12.85 -1.63 1.46
C ASN A 213 12.01 -1.66 2.75
N VAL A 214 12.36 -2.50 3.73
CA VAL A 214 11.69 -2.52 5.03
C VAL A 214 11.90 -1.20 5.76
N LEU A 215 13.12 -0.68 5.81
CA LEU A 215 13.42 0.62 6.39
C LEU A 215 12.62 1.73 5.71
N TYR A 216 12.51 1.72 4.37
CA TYR A 216 11.68 2.66 3.62
C TYR A 216 10.19 2.55 4.00
N ARG A 217 9.62 1.34 4.06
CA ARG A 217 8.22 1.14 4.50
C ARG A 217 7.98 1.57 5.94
N ARG A 218 8.99 1.42 6.79
CA ARG A 218 9.02 1.93 8.17
C ARG A 218 9.36 3.41 8.28
N GLN A 219 9.62 4.06 7.15
CA GLN A 219 9.97 5.48 7.03
C GLN A 219 11.26 5.86 7.78
N LYS A 220 12.15 4.91 7.99
CA LYS A 220 13.52 5.14 8.47
C LYS A 220 14.42 5.55 7.30
N TYR A 221 14.07 6.66 6.66
CA TYR A 221 14.63 7.06 5.36
C TYR A 221 16.14 7.29 5.39
N ALA A 222 16.69 7.80 6.50
CA ALA A 222 18.13 7.98 6.66
C ALA A 222 18.88 6.65 6.56
N LEU A 223 18.42 5.64 7.32
CA LEU A 223 19.01 4.31 7.27
C LEU A 223 18.80 3.65 5.91
N ALA A 224 17.60 3.79 5.33
CA ALA A 224 17.30 3.26 4.01
C ALA A 224 18.23 3.86 2.93
N MET A 225 18.50 5.17 3.01
CA MET A 225 19.44 5.85 2.10
C MET A 225 20.85 5.28 2.23
N THR A 226 21.37 5.10 3.46
CA THR A 226 22.68 4.47 3.69
C THR A 226 22.78 3.09 3.05
N GLN A 227 21.72 2.28 3.15
CA GLN A 227 21.69 0.96 2.52
C GLN A 227 21.69 1.05 0.99
N ALA A 228 20.91 1.98 0.43
CA ALA A 228 20.83 2.20 -1.01
C ALA A 228 22.17 2.66 -1.60
N GLU A 229 22.87 3.59 -0.92
CA GLU A 229 24.21 4.06 -1.30
C GLU A 229 25.23 2.92 -1.29
N THR A 230 25.16 2.05 -0.28
CA THR A 230 26.04 0.88 -0.18
C THR A 230 25.82 -0.08 -1.35
N LEU A 231 24.57 -0.37 -1.69
CA LEU A 231 24.22 -1.24 -2.83
C LEU A 231 24.66 -0.64 -4.17
N LEU A 232 24.38 0.65 -4.38
CA LEU A 232 24.74 1.35 -5.62
C LEU A 232 26.27 1.43 -5.80
N LYS A 233 27.02 1.60 -4.71
CA LYS A 233 28.49 1.57 -4.75
C LYS A 233 29.03 0.19 -5.10
N ALA A 234 28.37 -0.87 -4.64
CA ALA A 234 28.80 -2.25 -4.88
C ALA A 234 28.61 -2.68 -6.34
N ASP A 235 27.54 -2.22 -7.00
CA ASP A 235 27.26 -2.49 -8.41
C ASP A 235 26.54 -1.28 -9.05
N PRO A 236 27.31 -0.30 -9.60
CA PRO A 236 26.75 0.96 -10.13
C PRO A 236 25.85 0.79 -11.35
N ASP A 237 26.03 -0.29 -12.11
CA ASP A 237 25.28 -0.59 -13.34
C ASP A 237 24.02 -1.42 -13.06
N ASN A 238 23.80 -1.81 -11.80
CA ASN A 238 22.63 -2.57 -11.41
C ASN A 238 21.37 -1.71 -11.41
N VAL A 239 20.50 -1.91 -12.39
CA VAL A 239 19.22 -1.18 -12.53
C VAL A 239 18.36 -1.26 -11.26
N GLN A 240 18.38 -2.39 -10.54
CA GLN A 240 17.60 -2.55 -9.31
C GLN A 240 18.16 -1.67 -8.19
N TYR A 241 19.48 -1.53 -8.07
CA TYR A 241 20.11 -0.67 -7.06
C TYR A 241 19.99 0.81 -7.43
N GLN A 242 20.16 1.15 -8.71
CA GLN A 242 19.88 2.49 -9.22
C GLN A 242 18.43 2.92 -8.92
N THR A 243 17.46 2.04 -9.21
CA THR A 243 16.04 2.31 -8.92
C THR A 243 15.78 2.42 -7.42
N GLY A 244 16.38 1.54 -6.62
CA GLY A 244 16.29 1.58 -5.15
C GLY A 244 16.79 2.92 -4.58
N TYR A 245 17.95 3.37 -5.04
CA TYR A 245 18.52 4.67 -4.67
C TYR A 245 17.67 5.86 -5.14
N ALA A 246 17.20 5.83 -6.38
CA ALA A 246 16.30 6.87 -6.90
C ALA A 246 14.99 6.96 -6.09
N ASN A 247 14.42 5.83 -5.67
CA ASN A 247 13.26 5.80 -4.77
C ASN A 247 13.57 6.42 -3.40
N GLN A 248 14.75 6.17 -2.82
CA GLN A 248 15.17 6.83 -1.59
C GLN A 248 15.37 8.34 -1.80
N CYS A 249 15.91 8.75 -2.96
CA CYS A 249 16.03 10.16 -3.32
C CYS A 249 14.66 10.84 -3.39
N VAL A 250 13.67 10.19 -4.02
CA VAL A 250 12.28 10.66 -4.00
C VAL A 250 11.79 10.76 -2.56
N ALA A 251 12.03 9.75 -1.71
CA ALA A 251 11.58 9.75 -0.31
C ALA A 251 12.07 10.97 0.48
N ILE A 252 13.33 11.38 0.29
CA ILE A 252 13.93 12.52 1.01
C ILE A 252 13.89 13.84 0.23
N GLY A 253 13.24 13.88 -0.94
CA GLY A 253 13.01 15.13 -1.69
C GLY A 253 14.09 15.51 -2.72
N ARG A 254 15.05 14.62 -2.99
CA ARG A 254 16.06 14.78 -4.06
C ARG A 254 15.50 14.36 -5.43
N TYR A 255 14.49 15.09 -5.92
CA TYR A 255 13.75 14.68 -7.12
C TYR A 255 14.56 14.77 -8.41
N ASP A 256 15.37 15.81 -8.62
CA ASP A 256 16.13 15.99 -9.87
C ASP A 256 17.12 14.85 -10.12
N GLU A 257 17.73 14.36 -9.05
CA GLU A 257 18.62 13.21 -9.09
C GLU A 257 17.87 11.92 -9.41
N ALA A 258 16.75 11.67 -8.73
CA ALA A 258 15.90 10.52 -9.04
C ALA A 258 15.42 10.54 -10.51
N LEU A 259 14.98 11.70 -10.99
CA LEU A 259 14.52 11.90 -12.37
C LEU A 259 15.65 11.65 -13.39
N THR A 260 16.87 12.07 -13.07
CA THR A 260 18.05 11.80 -13.91
C THR A 260 18.34 10.30 -13.99
N ILE A 261 18.27 9.59 -12.86
CA ILE A 261 18.49 8.14 -12.81
C ILE A 261 17.41 7.40 -13.60
N TYR A 262 16.12 7.73 -13.40
CA TYR A 262 15.03 7.12 -14.17
C TYR A 262 15.18 7.38 -15.67
N ALA A 263 15.55 8.61 -16.06
CA ALA A 263 15.77 8.94 -17.47
C ALA A 263 16.94 8.15 -18.06
N ASN A 264 18.01 7.90 -17.30
CA ASN A 264 19.13 7.08 -17.76
C ASN A 264 18.75 5.60 -17.91
N ILE A 265 18.06 5.01 -16.92
CA ILE A 265 17.54 3.64 -17.03
C ILE A 265 16.67 3.48 -18.29
N LEU A 266 15.81 4.47 -18.57
CA LEU A 266 14.90 4.43 -19.73
C LEU A 266 15.61 4.62 -21.08
N LYS A 267 16.86 5.10 -21.13
CA LYS A 267 17.64 5.10 -22.38
C LYS A 267 17.99 3.69 -22.81
N ASP A 268 18.40 2.85 -21.86
CA ASP A 268 18.83 1.47 -22.12
C ASP A 268 17.64 0.50 -22.11
N PHE A 269 16.61 0.78 -21.29
CA PHE A 269 15.43 -0.05 -21.10
C PHE A 269 14.12 0.74 -21.32
N PRO A 270 13.86 1.23 -22.55
CA PRO A 270 12.75 2.13 -22.84
C PRO A 270 11.37 1.51 -22.59
N ASN A 271 11.25 0.18 -22.61
CA ASN A 271 9.99 -0.55 -22.47
C ASN A 271 9.72 -1.01 -21.01
N THR A 272 10.18 -0.24 -20.02
CA THR A 272 10.04 -0.59 -18.59
C THR A 272 8.92 0.20 -17.94
N ALA A 273 7.70 -0.35 -17.96
CA ALA A 273 6.49 0.32 -17.46
C ALA A 273 6.63 0.86 -16.02
N ALA A 274 7.22 0.08 -15.11
CA ALA A 274 7.41 0.48 -13.72
C ALA A 274 8.27 1.75 -13.56
N ILE A 275 9.32 1.91 -14.37
CA ILE A 275 10.21 3.09 -14.29
C ILE A 275 9.51 4.33 -14.84
N HIS A 276 8.72 4.18 -15.91
CA HIS A 276 7.87 5.27 -16.40
C HIS A 276 6.85 5.74 -15.35
N LEU A 277 6.25 4.80 -14.61
CA LEU A 277 5.33 5.12 -13.51
C LEU A 277 6.02 5.91 -12.39
N LEU A 278 7.16 5.41 -11.89
CA LEU A 278 7.95 6.07 -10.84
C LEU A 278 8.40 7.48 -11.27
N ARG A 279 8.86 7.62 -12.53
CA ARG A 279 9.21 8.92 -13.12
C ARG A 279 7.99 9.85 -13.17
N GLY A 280 6.83 9.35 -13.58
CA GLY A 280 5.58 10.11 -13.59
C GLY A 280 5.19 10.64 -12.21
N HIS A 281 5.27 9.79 -11.16
CA HIS A 281 4.98 10.19 -9.78
C HIS A 281 5.95 11.28 -9.27
N ALA A 282 7.24 11.14 -9.58
CA ALA A 282 8.26 12.14 -9.23
C ALA A 282 8.00 13.48 -9.96
N LEU A 283 7.75 13.44 -11.28
CA LEU A 283 7.44 14.63 -12.10
C LEU A 283 6.20 15.37 -11.62
N LYS A 284 5.13 14.63 -11.27
CA LYS A 284 3.91 15.19 -10.69
C LYS A 284 4.21 15.94 -9.40
N THR A 285 5.02 15.35 -8.51
CA THR A 285 5.36 15.95 -7.21
C THR A 285 6.08 17.30 -7.36
N VAL A 286 6.94 17.43 -8.37
CA VAL A 286 7.66 18.67 -8.70
C VAL A 286 6.92 19.57 -9.70
N ASN A 287 5.62 19.32 -9.93
CA ASN A 287 4.76 20.15 -10.77
C ASN A 287 5.17 20.21 -12.27
N ARG A 288 5.88 19.19 -12.77
CA ARG A 288 6.20 19.02 -14.20
C ARG A 288 5.11 18.19 -14.90
N THR A 289 3.90 18.73 -14.93
CA THR A 289 2.67 17.99 -15.27
C THR A 289 2.65 17.40 -16.67
N ASP A 290 3.08 18.13 -17.70
CA ASP A 290 3.07 17.63 -19.09
C ASP A 290 4.01 16.43 -19.26
N GLU A 291 5.18 16.47 -18.63
CA GLU A 291 6.12 15.35 -18.63
C GLU A 291 5.59 14.17 -17.81
N ALA A 292 4.89 14.43 -16.70
CA ALA A 292 4.23 13.38 -15.93
C ALA A 292 3.17 12.66 -16.78
N ILE A 293 2.34 13.42 -17.52
CA ILE A 293 1.35 12.88 -18.46
C ILE A 293 2.04 12.00 -19.51
N ALA A 294 3.13 12.48 -20.12
CA ALA A 294 3.88 11.70 -21.10
C ALA A 294 4.41 10.38 -20.50
N ALA A 295 5.00 10.43 -19.30
CA ALA A 295 5.52 9.26 -18.61
C ALA A 295 4.42 8.24 -18.28
N TYR A 296 3.26 8.65 -17.77
CA TYR A 296 2.15 7.72 -17.53
C TYR A 296 1.59 7.12 -18.83
N ARG A 297 1.57 7.88 -19.93
CA ARG A 297 1.20 7.35 -21.25
C ARG A 297 2.19 6.30 -21.73
N ASP A 298 3.48 6.55 -21.59
CA ASP A 298 4.52 5.58 -21.95
C ASP A 298 4.45 4.33 -21.06
N CYS A 299 4.11 4.48 -19.78
CA CYS A 299 3.85 3.36 -18.88
C CYS A 299 2.74 2.43 -19.41
N TYR A 300 1.54 2.96 -19.70
CA TYR A 300 0.47 2.10 -20.20
C TYR A 300 0.68 1.64 -21.65
N ARG A 301 1.48 2.34 -22.46
CA ARG A 301 1.89 1.85 -23.79
C ARG A 301 2.79 0.63 -23.68
N CYS A 302 3.69 0.60 -22.69
CA CYS A 302 4.52 -0.57 -22.39
C CYS A 302 3.68 -1.72 -21.84
N ALA A 303 2.75 -1.43 -20.93
CA ALA A 303 1.88 -2.42 -20.31
C ALA A 303 0.43 -1.91 -20.21
N PRO A 304 -0.46 -2.24 -21.18
CA PRO A 304 -1.84 -1.74 -21.21
C PRO A 304 -2.71 -2.11 -20.01
N SER A 305 -2.26 -3.08 -19.20
CA SER A 305 -2.91 -3.53 -17.98
C SER A 305 -2.46 -2.80 -16.71
N TYR A 306 -1.50 -1.87 -16.79
CA TYR A 306 -1.07 -1.06 -15.64
C TYR A 306 -2.15 -0.04 -15.29
N GLY A 307 -3.05 -0.42 -14.38
CA GLY A 307 -4.15 0.41 -13.94
C GLY A 307 -3.67 1.66 -13.21
N ASP A 308 -2.57 1.58 -12.44
CA ASP A 308 -2.00 2.71 -11.71
C ASP A 308 -1.67 3.89 -12.64
N ALA A 309 -1.14 3.63 -13.86
CA ALA A 309 -0.88 4.71 -14.82
C ALA A 309 -2.16 5.48 -15.21
N TYR A 310 -3.26 4.77 -15.43
CA TYR A 310 -4.56 5.39 -15.73
C TYR A 310 -5.13 6.11 -14.51
N TRP A 311 -5.06 5.51 -13.34
CA TRP A 311 -5.51 6.15 -12.10
C TRP A 311 -4.70 7.40 -11.77
N SER A 312 -3.38 7.35 -11.95
CA SER A 312 -2.47 8.47 -11.79
C SER A 312 -2.79 9.61 -12.75
N LEU A 313 -3.11 9.31 -14.02
CA LEU A 313 -3.60 10.29 -15.00
C LEU A 313 -4.96 10.89 -14.61
N ALA A 314 -5.90 10.07 -14.14
CA ALA A 314 -7.23 10.52 -13.72
C ALA A 314 -7.17 11.52 -12.56
N ASN A 315 -6.14 11.40 -11.72
CA ASN A 315 -5.88 12.31 -10.59
C ASN A 315 -5.24 13.65 -11.00
N LEU A 316 -4.93 13.86 -12.28
CA LEU A 316 -4.48 15.16 -12.80
C LEU A 316 -5.70 15.95 -13.29
N LYS A 317 -5.96 17.14 -12.72
CA LYS A 317 -7.17 17.92 -13.04
C LYS A 317 -7.30 18.27 -14.52
N THR A 318 -6.18 18.42 -15.21
CA THR A 318 -6.10 18.83 -16.62
C THR A 318 -6.25 17.68 -17.61
N TYR A 319 -6.16 16.43 -17.15
CA TYR A 319 -6.20 15.29 -18.07
C TYR A 319 -7.63 14.87 -18.40
N ARG A 320 -7.88 14.52 -19.66
CA ARG A 320 -9.13 13.92 -20.13
C ARG A 320 -8.81 12.72 -21.01
N PHE A 321 -9.41 11.58 -20.69
CA PHE A 321 -9.23 10.35 -21.47
C PHE A 321 -9.96 10.41 -22.80
N THR A 322 -9.32 9.85 -23.82
CA THR A 322 -9.91 9.58 -25.13
C THR A 322 -10.84 8.37 -25.08
N GLY A 323 -11.77 8.25 -26.04
CA GLY A 323 -12.66 7.09 -26.13
C GLY A 323 -11.91 5.75 -26.31
N ALA A 324 -10.72 5.77 -26.92
CA ALA A 324 -9.87 4.58 -27.06
C ALA A 324 -9.28 4.15 -25.71
N GLU A 325 -8.80 5.09 -24.90
CA GLU A 325 -8.30 4.83 -23.55
C GLU A 325 -9.41 4.27 -22.64
N VAL A 326 -10.60 4.88 -22.67
CA VAL A 326 -11.77 4.41 -21.90
C VAL A 326 -12.16 2.99 -22.32
N SER A 327 -12.13 2.69 -23.62
CA SER A 327 -12.42 1.34 -24.13
C SER A 327 -11.36 0.31 -23.69
N ASN A 328 -10.09 0.71 -23.60
CA ASN A 328 -9.05 -0.16 -23.04
C ASN A 328 -9.29 -0.39 -21.55
N MET A 329 -9.48 0.66 -20.75
CA MET A 329 -9.71 0.54 -19.31
C MET A 329 -10.86 -0.41 -18.99
N ARG A 330 -12.00 -0.29 -19.69
CA ARG A 330 -13.15 -1.20 -19.52
C ARG A 330 -12.82 -2.66 -19.83
N ARG A 331 -12.05 -2.91 -20.90
CA ARG A 331 -11.62 -4.27 -21.28
C ARG A 331 -10.70 -4.87 -20.23
N GLN A 332 -9.73 -4.11 -19.74
CA GLN A 332 -8.76 -4.57 -18.75
C GLN A 332 -9.41 -4.79 -17.38
N GLU A 333 -10.31 -3.89 -16.95
CA GLU A 333 -11.08 -4.04 -15.71
C GLU A 333 -11.87 -5.35 -15.66
N GLN A 334 -12.42 -5.79 -16.80
CA GLN A 334 -13.21 -7.03 -16.91
C GLN A 334 -12.36 -8.30 -17.09
N SER A 335 -11.05 -8.16 -17.31
CA SER A 335 -10.17 -9.29 -17.55
C SER A 335 -9.72 -9.95 -16.25
N ALA A 336 -9.95 -11.26 -16.13
CA ALA A 336 -9.48 -12.05 -14.99
C ALA A 336 -7.95 -12.22 -14.95
N ASP A 337 -7.26 -11.96 -16.07
CA ASP A 337 -5.80 -12.00 -16.15
C ASP A 337 -5.12 -10.77 -15.55
N VAL A 338 -5.88 -9.68 -15.37
CA VAL A 338 -5.38 -8.42 -14.81
C VAL A 338 -5.36 -8.53 -13.29
N PRO A 339 -4.25 -8.15 -12.62
CA PRO A 339 -4.20 -8.10 -11.17
C PRO A 339 -5.36 -7.31 -10.58
N ILE A 340 -5.90 -7.79 -9.46
CA ILE A 340 -7.03 -7.16 -8.78
C ILE A 340 -6.77 -5.68 -8.44
N ASP A 341 -5.53 -5.34 -8.04
CA ASP A 341 -5.16 -3.95 -7.75
C ASP A 341 -5.25 -3.06 -9.00
N ASP A 342 -4.79 -3.55 -10.17
CA ASP A 342 -4.95 -2.83 -11.44
C ASP A 342 -6.42 -2.67 -11.83
N ARG A 343 -7.25 -3.70 -11.60
CA ARG A 343 -8.71 -3.61 -11.82
C ARG A 343 -9.35 -2.54 -10.94
N ILE A 344 -8.94 -2.44 -9.68
CA ILE A 344 -9.37 -1.37 -8.76
C ILE A 344 -8.94 -0.01 -9.32
N HIS A 345 -7.68 0.16 -9.72
CA HIS A 345 -7.21 1.41 -10.34
C HIS A 345 -8.04 1.81 -11.57
N PHE A 346 -8.38 0.86 -12.45
CA PHE A 346 -9.25 1.10 -13.61
C PHE A 346 -10.66 1.57 -13.19
N CYS A 347 -11.25 0.98 -12.16
CA CYS A 347 -12.55 1.41 -11.63
C CYS A 347 -12.51 2.88 -11.19
N PHE A 348 -11.51 3.28 -10.41
CA PHE A 348 -11.40 4.68 -9.96
C PHE A 348 -11.09 5.65 -11.11
N ALA A 349 -10.26 5.25 -12.09
CA ALA A 349 -9.98 6.06 -13.27
C ALA A 349 -11.23 6.27 -14.14
N LEU A 350 -12.03 5.21 -14.35
CA LEU A 350 -13.31 5.27 -15.05
C LEU A 350 -14.35 6.09 -14.27
N GLY A 351 -14.43 5.91 -12.95
CA GLY A 351 -15.30 6.71 -12.09
C GLY A 351 -15.03 8.20 -12.23
N LYS A 352 -13.75 8.58 -12.22
CA LYS A 352 -13.31 9.97 -12.41
C LYS A 352 -13.57 10.48 -13.84
N HIS A 353 -13.36 9.65 -14.86
CA HIS A 353 -13.68 10.00 -16.24
C HIS A 353 -15.17 10.35 -16.42
N PHE A 354 -16.06 9.52 -15.91
CA PHE A 354 -17.51 9.78 -16.01
C PHE A 354 -17.94 10.98 -15.16
N GLU A 355 -17.30 11.21 -14.03
CA GLU A 355 -17.50 12.43 -13.23
C GLU A 355 -17.16 13.69 -14.04
N ASP A 356 -16.00 13.71 -14.70
CA ASP A 356 -15.55 14.85 -15.50
C ASP A 356 -16.46 15.15 -16.70
N ASN A 357 -17.25 14.16 -17.14
CA ASN A 357 -18.25 14.28 -18.20
C ASN A 357 -19.68 14.47 -17.67
N ALA A 358 -19.84 14.70 -16.36
CA ALA A 358 -21.13 14.83 -15.66
C ALA A 358 -22.07 13.60 -15.81
N GLU A 359 -21.52 12.42 -16.09
CA GLU A 359 -22.24 11.14 -16.15
C GLU A 359 -22.26 10.47 -14.77
N TYR A 360 -22.89 11.12 -13.79
CA TYR A 360 -22.74 10.80 -12.36
C TYR A 360 -23.19 9.38 -11.97
N GLU A 361 -24.23 8.83 -12.61
CA GLU A 361 -24.67 7.45 -12.37
C GLU A 361 -23.59 6.42 -12.73
N LYS A 362 -23.00 6.57 -13.92
CA LYS A 362 -21.90 5.70 -14.37
C LYS A 362 -20.65 5.89 -13.51
N SER A 363 -20.38 7.13 -13.12
CA SER A 363 -19.28 7.47 -12.21
C SER A 363 -19.43 6.74 -10.88
N PHE A 364 -20.59 6.85 -10.23
CA PHE A 364 -20.87 6.20 -8.95
C PHE A 364 -20.73 4.68 -9.06
N ALA A 365 -21.32 4.06 -10.10
CA ALA A 365 -21.24 2.61 -10.29
C ALA A 365 -19.80 2.09 -10.42
N HIS A 366 -18.89 2.89 -11.00
CA HIS A 366 -17.47 2.55 -11.08
C HIS A 366 -16.73 2.75 -9.74
N TYR A 367 -17.03 3.82 -9.01
CA TYR A 367 -16.48 4.01 -7.66
C TYR A 367 -16.92 2.90 -6.71
N GLU A 368 -18.22 2.57 -6.70
CA GLU A 368 -18.78 1.48 -5.89
C GLU A 368 -18.11 0.14 -6.21
N ARG A 369 -18.00 -0.22 -7.50
CA ARG A 369 -17.30 -1.45 -7.89
C ARG A 369 -15.83 -1.48 -7.45
N GLY A 370 -15.12 -0.36 -7.60
CA GLY A 370 -13.73 -0.25 -7.13
C GLY A 370 -13.60 -0.42 -5.62
N ASN A 371 -14.54 0.18 -4.89
CA ASN A 371 -14.64 0.08 -3.43
C ASN A 371 -14.97 -1.34 -2.98
N ASP A 372 -15.89 -2.04 -3.64
CA ASP A 372 -16.25 -3.43 -3.35
C ASP A 372 -15.05 -4.37 -3.56
N LEU A 373 -14.38 -4.27 -4.71
CA LEU A 373 -13.18 -5.06 -5.01
C LEU A 373 -12.07 -4.83 -3.97
N ARG A 374 -11.90 -3.58 -3.51
CA ARG A 374 -10.92 -3.23 -2.47
C ARG A 374 -11.35 -3.76 -1.11
N ARG A 375 -12.62 -3.61 -0.74
CA ARG A 375 -13.17 -4.08 0.54
C ARG A 375 -13.07 -5.61 0.67
N ASP A 376 -13.29 -6.36 -0.40
CA ASP A 376 -13.16 -7.82 -0.39
C ASP A 376 -11.72 -8.30 -0.11
N GLN A 377 -10.71 -7.48 -0.40
CA GLN A 377 -9.31 -7.75 -0.02
C GLN A 377 -9.02 -7.40 1.44
N LEU A 378 -9.76 -6.45 2.00
CA LEU A 378 -9.50 -5.87 3.31
C LEU A 378 -10.35 -6.62 4.34
N GLY A 379 -9.71 -7.36 5.24
CA GLY A 379 -10.36 -7.94 6.43
C GLY A 379 -10.76 -6.87 7.47
N PHE A 380 -11.28 -5.73 7.02
CA PHE A 380 -11.64 -4.56 7.80
C PHE A 380 -12.86 -4.84 8.68
N SER A 381 -12.84 -4.33 9.92
CA SER A 381 -13.96 -4.40 10.86
C SER A 381 -14.22 -3.00 11.42
N ALA A 382 -15.37 -2.43 11.05
CA ALA A 382 -15.82 -1.15 11.58
C ALA A 382 -15.99 -1.21 13.10
N ASP A 383 -16.66 -2.25 13.63
CA ASP A 383 -16.89 -2.43 15.06
C ASP A 383 -15.59 -2.47 15.89
N LEU A 384 -14.55 -3.14 15.38
CA LEU A 384 -13.25 -3.17 16.03
C LEU A 384 -12.61 -1.78 16.07
N LEU A 385 -12.71 -1.03 14.97
CA LEU A 385 -12.18 0.32 14.90
C LEU A 385 -12.93 1.27 15.84
N SER A 386 -14.27 1.24 15.85
CA SER A 386 -15.10 2.01 16.78
C SER A 386 -14.76 1.69 18.23
N SER A 387 -14.61 0.40 18.56
CA SER A 387 -14.20 -0.04 19.90
C SER A 387 -12.83 0.51 20.29
N ARG A 388 -11.85 0.55 19.37
CA ARG A 388 -10.52 1.11 19.61
C ARG A 388 -10.55 2.62 19.85
N LEU A 389 -11.44 3.36 19.17
CA LEU A 389 -11.60 4.79 19.41
C LEU A 389 -12.31 5.06 20.75
N ALA A 390 -13.33 4.27 21.10
CA ALA A 390 -13.99 4.36 22.40
C ALA A 390 -13.00 4.10 23.56
N LEU A 391 -12.06 3.17 23.42
CA LEU A 391 -11.01 2.91 24.42
C LEU A 391 -10.11 4.14 24.67
N GLN A 392 -9.85 4.98 23.65
CA GLN A 392 -9.13 6.23 23.86
C GLN A 392 -9.90 7.16 24.82
N GLN A 393 -11.23 7.24 24.66
CA GLN A 393 -12.09 8.07 25.50
C GLN A 393 -12.13 7.55 26.94
N GLU A 394 -12.27 6.22 27.11
CA GLU A 394 -12.33 5.56 28.41
C GLU A 394 -11.04 5.78 29.22
N VAL A 395 -9.89 5.51 28.61
CA VAL A 395 -8.61 5.46 29.31
C VAL A 395 -7.98 6.83 29.46
N VAL A 396 -7.99 7.64 28.40
CA VAL A 396 -7.31 8.94 28.41
C VAL A 396 -8.25 10.02 28.92
N ASN A 397 -8.38 10.10 30.24
CA ASN A 397 -9.26 11.02 30.95
C ASN A 397 -8.47 12.12 31.70
N ARG A 398 -9.19 13.08 32.31
CA ARG A 398 -8.56 14.19 33.06
C ARG A 398 -7.60 13.70 34.16
N PRO A 399 -7.95 12.71 35.02
CA PRO A 399 -7.01 12.17 36.01
C PRO A 399 -5.67 11.69 35.41
N LEU A 400 -5.71 10.95 34.31
CA LEU A 400 -4.49 10.48 33.65
C LEU A 400 -3.63 11.64 33.16
N LEU A 401 -4.24 12.63 32.49
CA LEU A 401 -3.53 13.80 31.96
C LEU A 401 -2.94 14.66 33.09
N GLN A 402 -3.67 14.82 34.19
CA GLN A 402 -3.20 15.54 35.38
C GLN A 402 -2.04 14.83 36.09
N LYS A 403 -2.06 13.49 36.16
CA LYS A 403 -0.96 12.69 36.70
C LYS A 403 0.38 13.00 36.02
N PHE A 404 0.34 13.27 34.72
CA PHE A 404 1.52 13.55 33.90
C PHE A 404 1.63 15.03 33.49
N ALA A 405 0.97 15.95 34.20
CA ALA A 405 1.08 17.37 33.92
C ALA A 405 2.55 17.83 34.03
N GLY A 406 3.07 18.46 32.97
CA GLY A 406 4.46 18.89 32.89
C GLY A 406 5.48 17.80 32.53
N ALA A 407 5.05 16.57 32.29
CA ALA A 407 5.89 15.52 31.70
C ALA A 407 6.05 15.72 30.17
N GLY A 408 6.87 14.87 29.54
CA GLY A 408 7.12 14.94 28.10
C GLY A 408 8.26 15.89 27.73
N CYS A 409 8.46 16.07 26.43
CA CYS A 409 9.45 16.98 25.87
C CYS A 409 8.86 18.40 25.75
N PRO A 410 9.51 19.45 26.29
CA PRO A 410 8.95 20.80 26.31
C PRO A 410 9.03 21.54 24.97
N ALA A 411 9.51 20.89 23.90
CA ALA A 411 9.68 21.50 22.58
C ALA A 411 8.36 22.12 22.08
N PRO A 412 8.33 23.44 21.77
CA PRO A 412 7.13 24.11 21.27
C PRO A 412 6.96 23.98 19.74
N ASP A 413 8.01 23.57 19.04
CA ASP A 413 8.16 23.53 17.59
C ASP A 413 7.05 22.76 16.82
N PRO A 414 6.48 21.64 17.32
CA PRO A 414 5.54 20.84 16.53
C PRO A 414 4.14 21.46 16.41
N ILE A 415 3.66 21.54 15.17
CA ILE A 415 2.27 21.86 14.83
C ILE A 415 1.63 20.62 14.20
N PHE A 416 0.64 20.02 14.85
CA PHE A 416 -0.12 18.91 14.31
C PHE A 416 -1.34 19.41 13.56
N VAL A 417 -1.51 19.00 12.30
CA VAL A 417 -2.74 19.20 11.55
C VAL A 417 -3.44 17.86 11.39
N VAL A 418 -4.52 17.68 12.16
CA VAL A 418 -5.31 16.44 12.25
C VAL A 418 -6.69 16.61 11.63
N GLY A 419 -7.45 15.52 11.55
CA GLY A 419 -8.84 15.52 11.11
C GLY A 419 -9.19 14.29 10.30
N LEU A 420 -10.33 14.30 9.62
CA LEU A 420 -10.62 13.26 8.63
C LEU A 420 -9.78 13.48 7.35
N PRO A 421 -9.26 12.43 6.70
CA PRO A 421 -8.76 12.56 5.34
C PRO A 421 -9.77 13.29 4.45
N ARG A 422 -9.29 14.17 3.56
CA ARG A 422 -10.12 15.01 2.67
C ARG A 422 -10.91 16.15 3.36
N ALA A 423 -10.70 16.40 4.65
CA ALA A 423 -11.29 17.55 5.35
C ALA A 423 -10.61 18.91 5.06
N GLY A 424 -9.51 18.93 4.30
CA GLY A 424 -8.79 20.17 3.96
C GLY A 424 -7.48 20.39 4.72
N SER A 425 -6.98 19.40 5.45
CA SER A 425 -5.71 19.48 6.20
C SER A 425 -4.49 19.89 5.34
N THR A 426 -4.40 19.44 4.09
CA THR A 426 -3.34 19.86 3.15
C THR A 426 -3.40 21.36 2.83
N LEU A 427 -4.59 21.95 2.76
CA LEU A 427 -4.72 23.39 2.55
C LEU A 427 -4.23 24.16 3.78
N LEU A 428 -4.60 23.71 4.99
CA LEU A 428 -4.11 24.33 6.23
C LEU A 428 -2.58 24.26 6.32
N GLU A 429 -2.01 23.10 5.98
CA GLU A 429 -0.57 22.92 5.92
C GLU A 429 0.09 23.86 4.90
N GLN A 430 -0.49 24.02 3.70
CA GLN A 430 0.03 24.94 2.69
C GLN A 430 -0.01 26.40 3.16
N ILE A 431 -1.11 26.79 3.81
CA ILE A 431 -1.28 28.14 4.38
C ILE A 431 -0.21 28.40 5.44
N LEU A 432 -0.11 27.51 6.44
CA LEU A 432 0.79 27.71 7.57
C LEU A 432 2.26 27.66 7.17
N ALA A 433 2.65 26.71 6.31
CA ALA A 433 4.03 26.62 5.83
C ALA A 433 4.34 27.55 4.65
N SER A 434 3.46 28.52 4.36
CA SER A 434 3.85 29.71 3.61
C SER A 434 4.41 30.80 4.54
N HIS A 435 4.33 30.61 5.87
CA HIS A 435 4.95 31.47 6.86
C HIS A 435 6.46 31.20 6.93
N SER A 436 7.28 32.25 7.01
CA SER A 436 8.76 32.15 7.03
C SER A 436 9.31 31.30 8.19
N CYS A 437 8.60 31.30 9.33
CA CYS A 437 8.94 30.51 10.52
C CYS A 437 8.37 29.08 10.57
N VAL A 438 7.74 28.55 9.52
CA VAL A 438 7.08 27.23 9.56
C VAL A 438 7.50 26.34 8.40
N ASP A 439 8.12 25.21 8.72
CA ASP A 439 8.43 24.18 7.73
C ASP A 439 7.22 23.27 7.49
N GLY A 440 6.80 23.17 6.23
CA GLY A 440 5.82 22.19 5.79
C GLY A 440 6.52 20.87 5.54
N THR A 441 6.27 19.87 6.38
CA THR A 441 6.89 18.55 6.21
C THR A 441 6.01 17.65 5.33
N GLN A 442 5.48 16.54 5.86
CA GLN A 442 4.63 15.56 5.19
C GLN A 442 3.70 14.89 6.22
N GLU A 443 3.07 13.78 5.82
CA GLU A 443 2.43 12.84 6.73
C GLU A 443 3.51 12.05 7.48
N LEU A 444 3.74 12.35 8.77
CA LEU A 444 4.77 11.68 9.56
C LEU A 444 4.16 10.47 10.32
N PRO A 445 4.78 9.28 10.27
CA PRO A 445 4.22 8.05 10.84
C PRO A 445 4.52 7.89 12.33
N ASN A 446 5.35 8.77 12.89
CA ASN A 446 6.03 8.56 14.17
C ASN A 446 5.05 8.31 15.32
N ILE A 447 3.95 9.06 15.39
CA ILE A 447 2.91 8.90 16.42
C ILE A 447 2.20 7.55 16.28
N GLY A 448 1.77 7.18 15.08
CA GLY A 448 1.15 5.88 14.82
C GLY A 448 2.08 4.70 15.12
N ALA A 449 3.36 4.83 14.74
CA ALA A 449 4.39 3.83 15.02
C ALA A 449 4.66 3.69 16.53
N LEU A 450 4.69 4.80 17.29
CA LEU A 450 4.80 4.75 18.74
C LEU A 450 3.58 4.11 19.38
N ALA A 451 2.36 4.47 18.96
CA ALA A 451 1.13 3.85 19.46
C ALA A 451 1.11 2.34 19.22
N PHE A 452 1.53 1.90 18.02
CA PHE A 452 1.68 0.47 17.70
C PHE A 452 2.70 -0.23 18.61
N ARG A 453 3.87 0.39 18.85
CA ARG A 453 4.88 -0.16 19.78
C ARG A 453 4.37 -0.27 21.22
N LEU A 454 3.61 0.72 21.69
CA LEU A 454 2.99 0.71 23.02
C LEU A 454 1.92 -0.37 23.15
N ASP A 455 1.19 -0.67 22.08
CA ASP A 455 0.25 -1.80 22.08
C ASP A 455 0.98 -3.15 22.11
N GLY A 456 2.19 -3.22 21.55
CA GLY A 456 3.01 -4.44 21.57
C GLY A 456 2.43 -5.58 20.73
N ARG A 457 3.11 -6.74 20.75
CA ARG A 457 2.83 -7.86 19.84
C ARG A 457 1.69 -8.75 20.36
N ARG A 458 0.48 -8.59 19.84
CA ARG A 458 -0.68 -9.40 20.24
C ARG A 458 -1.62 -9.73 19.08
N ALA A 459 -2.41 -10.78 19.23
CA ALA A 459 -3.43 -11.11 18.26
C ALA A 459 -4.52 -10.03 18.28
N THR A 460 -5.16 -9.76 17.14
CA THR A 460 -6.21 -8.74 17.00
C THR A 460 -7.39 -8.92 17.98
N ARG A 461 -7.58 -10.14 18.51
CA ARG A 461 -8.65 -10.50 19.47
C ARG A 461 -8.24 -10.37 20.93
N ASP A 462 -6.95 -10.17 21.23
CA ASP A 462 -6.49 -9.98 22.60
C ASP A 462 -6.93 -8.59 23.10
N LYS A 463 -7.17 -8.46 24.41
CA LYS A 463 -7.45 -7.14 25.01
C LYS A 463 -6.28 -6.20 24.70
N PRO A 464 -6.48 -5.01 24.11
CA PRO A 464 -5.37 -4.11 23.77
C PRO A 464 -4.65 -3.56 25.01
N LEU A 465 -3.39 -3.15 24.84
CA LEU A 465 -2.48 -2.63 25.88
C LEU A 465 -2.48 -1.12 25.71
N TYR A 466 -2.39 -0.64 24.48
CA TYR A 466 -2.64 0.76 24.19
C TYR A 466 -4.16 0.97 24.04
N PRO A 467 -4.78 1.96 24.71
CA PRO A 467 -4.15 3.01 25.53
C PRO A 467 -3.94 2.69 27.03
N TYR A 468 -4.41 1.55 27.57
CA TYR A 468 -4.29 1.21 29.00
C TYR A 468 -2.89 1.39 29.62
N CYS A 469 -1.84 0.97 28.90
CA CYS A 469 -0.44 1.05 29.33
C CYS A 469 0.06 2.48 29.55
N LEU A 470 -0.64 3.51 29.04
CA LEU A 470 -0.28 4.91 29.28
C LEU A 470 -0.31 5.26 30.78
N ALA A 471 -1.16 4.59 31.56
CA ALA A 471 -1.23 4.78 33.01
C ALA A 471 0.04 4.31 33.73
N ASP A 472 0.78 3.36 33.15
CA ASP A 472 1.94 2.70 33.76
C ASP A 472 3.28 3.32 33.32
N LEU A 473 3.26 4.25 32.36
CA LEU A 473 4.46 4.95 31.92
C LEU A 473 5.01 5.86 33.02
N SER A 474 6.33 6.06 33.00
CA SER A 474 7.01 7.06 33.82
C SER A 474 7.14 8.40 33.09
N PRO A 475 7.25 9.53 33.80
CA PRO A 475 7.55 10.83 33.18
C PRO A 475 8.82 10.84 32.32
N GLN A 476 9.83 10.05 32.72
CA GLN A 476 11.07 9.91 31.94
C GLN A 476 10.85 9.20 30.61
N GLN A 477 10.03 8.14 30.58
CA GLN A 477 9.68 7.47 29.32
C GLN A 477 8.92 8.40 28.38
N LEU A 478 7.96 9.17 28.89
CA LEU A 478 7.23 10.16 28.11
C LEU A 478 8.17 11.22 27.51
N ARG A 479 9.13 11.70 28.30
CA ARG A 479 10.16 12.63 27.83
C ARG A 479 11.02 12.05 26.72
N VAL A 480 11.50 10.81 26.89
CA VAL A 480 12.30 10.11 25.87
C VAL A 480 11.51 9.93 24.57
N PHE A 481 10.22 9.59 24.65
CA PHE A 481 9.38 9.48 23.46
C PHE A 481 9.20 10.82 22.73
N GLY A 482 9.02 11.92 23.47
CA GLY A 482 8.96 13.26 22.91
C GLY A 482 10.28 13.69 22.26
N GLU A 483 11.41 13.48 22.93
CA GLU A 483 12.75 13.81 22.40
C GLU A 483 13.07 12.99 21.15
N GLN A 484 12.71 11.70 21.12
CA GLN A 484 12.87 10.84 19.95
C GLN A 484 12.00 11.33 18.77
N PHE A 485 10.76 11.73 19.02
CA PHE A 485 9.91 12.31 17.98
C PHE A 485 10.55 13.58 17.38
N ILE A 486 11.13 14.45 18.21
CA ILE A 486 11.81 15.65 17.74
C ILE A 486 13.03 15.30 16.89
N GLU A 487 13.83 14.32 17.31
CA GLU A 487 15.03 13.91 16.58
C GLU A 487 14.71 13.23 15.24
N ASP A 488 13.82 12.22 15.25
CA ASP A 488 13.49 11.42 14.06
C ASP A 488 12.92 12.26 12.92
N THR A 489 12.27 13.37 13.25
CA THR A 489 11.60 14.22 12.26
C THR A 489 12.52 15.30 11.69
N ARG A 490 13.75 15.49 12.20
CA ARG A 490 14.71 16.51 11.71
C ARG A 490 15.02 16.39 10.22
N ILE A 491 15.12 15.17 9.69
CA ILE A 491 15.42 14.92 8.27
C ILE A 491 14.36 15.49 7.32
N HIS A 492 13.15 15.76 7.82
CA HIS A 492 12.04 16.30 7.04
C HIS A 492 11.87 17.81 7.19
N ARG A 493 12.66 18.46 8.03
CA ARG A 493 12.55 19.89 8.36
C ARG A 493 13.61 20.69 7.60
N GLY A 494 13.31 21.96 7.38
CA GLY A 494 14.27 22.98 7.00
C GLY A 494 14.88 23.62 8.25
N ASN A 495 15.11 24.93 8.16
CA ASN A 495 15.72 25.72 9.24
C ASN A 495 14.68 26.50 10.06
N ALA A 496 13.39 26.29 9.80
CA ALA A 496 12.36 27.06 10.47
C ALA A 496 12.18 26.60 11.92
N PRO A 497 11.83 27.50 12.86
CA PRO A 497 11.65 27.14 14.27
C PRO A 497 10.44 26.25 14.54
N PHE A 498 9.43 26.26 13.66
CA PHE A 498 8.26 25.39 13.75
C PHE A 498 8.20 24.45 12.55
N PHE A 499 7.55 23.31 12.73
CA PHE A 499 7.30 22.38 11.64
C PHE A 499 5.94 21.72 11.79
N ILE A 500 5.34 21.36 10.65
CA ILE A 500 4.01 20.75 10.62
C ILE A 500 4.12 19.25 10.45
N ASP A 501 3.53 18.46 11.36
CA ASP A 501 3.11 17.09 11.09
C ASP A 501 1.65 17.10 10.63
N LYS A 502 1.44 16.95 9.32
CA LYS A 502 0.10 16.85 8.74
C LYS A 502 -0.23 15.38 8.56
N MET A 503 -0.65 14.71 9.62
CA MET A 503 -1.16 13.34 9.61
C MET A 503 -2.61 13.34 10.14
N PRO A 504 -3.63 13.29 9.26
CA PRO A 504 -5.03 13.43 9.68
C PRO A 504 -5.40 12.44 10.81
N ASN A 505 -4.98 11.19 10.67
CA ASN A 505 -5.24 10.10 11.61
C ASN A 505 -4.62 10.27 13.00
N ASN A 506 -3.72 11.24 13.22
CA ASN A 506 -3.18 11.53 14.55
C ASN A 506 -4.27 12.01 15.53
N PHE A 507 -5.47 12.38 15.06
CA PHE A 507 -6.62 12.66 15.92
C PHE A 507 -6.92 11.51 16.90
N ARG A 508 -6.62 10.26 16.51
CA ARG A 508 -6.82 9.06 17.33
C ARG A 508 -5.92 9.05 18.58
N HIS A 509 -4.84 9.83 18.55
CA HIS A 509 -3.71 9.75 19.47
C HIS A 509 -3.41 11.09 20.15
N LEU A 510 -4.33 12.07 20.16
CA LEU A 510 -4.09 13.38 20.77
C LEU A 510 -3.73 13.30 22.25
N GLY A 511 -4.31 12.33 22.97
CA GLY A 511 -3.90 11.98 24.33
C GLY A 511 -2.41 11.65 24.47
N LEU A 512 -1.91 10.75 23.61
CA LEU A 512 -0.50 10.39 23.58
C LEU A 512 0.37 11.58 23.19
N ILE A 513 0.01 12.31 22.13
CA ILE A 513 0.73 13.51 21.67
C ILE A 513 0.87 14.50 22.83
N HIS A 514 -0.20 14.79 23.56
CA HIS A 514 -0.14 15.72 24.68
C HIS A 514 0.77 15.24 25.83
N LEU A 515 0.79 13.93 26.11
CA LEU A 515 1.65 13.35 27.15
C LEU A 515 3.14 13.44 26.80
N ILE A 516 3.51 13.32 25.52
CA ILE A 516 4.91 13.32 25.08
C ILE A 516 5.39 14.70 24.60
N LEU A 517 4.49 15.58 24.17
CA LEU A 517 4.74 16.91 23.59
C LEU A 517 3.69 17.92 24.12
N PRO A 518 3.71 18.28 25.42
CA PRO A 518 2.68 19.09 26.08
C PRO A 518 2.47 20.50 25.48
N ASN A 519 3.47 21.02 24.77
CA ASN A 519 3.49 22.36 24.18
C ASN A 519 3.17 22.37 22.67
N ALA A 520 2.98 21.21 22.05
CA ALA A 520 2.63 21.14 20.63
C ALA A 520 1.26 21.81 20.36
N LYS A 521 1.16 22.46 19.20
CA LYS A 521 -0.10 23.04 18.71
C LYS A 521 -0.88 21.99 17.92
N ILE A 522 -2.20 21.97 18.06
CA ILE A 522 -3.06 20.99 17.37
C ILE A 522 -4.18 21.73 16.65
N ILE A 523 -4.28 21.52 15.34
CA ILE A 523 -5.32 22.09 14.48
C ILE A 523 -6.16 20.95 13.92
N ASP A 524 -7.46 20.99 14.19
CA ASP A 524 -8.45 20.02 13.70
C ASP A 524 -9.13 20.57 12.44
N ALA A 525 -8.79 19.98 11.29
CA ALA A 525 -9.37 20.32 10.00
C ALA A 525 -10.76 19.68 9.85
N ARG A 526 -11.78 20.51 9.65
CA ARG A 526 -13.19 20.10 9.50
C ARG A 526 -13.74 20.50 8.15
N ARG A 527 -14.72 19.74 7.69
CA ARG A 527 -15.48 20.00 6.46
C ARG A 527 -16.91 19.48 6.63
N ASP A 528 -17.84 19.95 5.80
CA ASP A 528 -19.17 19.35 5.71
C ASP A 528 -19.10 17.80 5.68
N PRO A 529 -19.87 17.08 6.52
CA PRO A 529 -19.78 15.63 6.66
C PRO A 529 -19.99 14.87 5.34
N LEU A 530 -20.98 15.27 4.54
CA LEU A 530 -21.29 14.60 3.27
C LEU A 530 -20.20 14.87 2.24
N ALA A 531 -19.75 16.13 2.12
CA ALA A 531 -18.65 16.49 1.24
C ALA A 531 -17.36 15.75 1.60
N CYS A 532 -17.04 15.64 2.90
CA CYS A 532 -15.84 15.00 3.40
C CYS A 532 -15.87 13.49 3.17
N CYS A 533 -16.93 12.82 3.64
CA CYS A 533 -17.09 11.37 3.53
C CYS A 533 -17.18 10.92 2.07
N PHE A 534 -17.99 11.60 1.25
CA PHE A 534 -18.07 11.26 -0.17
C PHE A 534 -16.74 11.49 -0.89
N SER A 535 -16.00 12.55 -0.55
CA SER A 535 -14.65 12.75 -1.10
C SER A 535 -13.68 11.63 -0.68
N GLY A 536 -13.85 11.04 0.51
CA GLY A 536 -13.10 9.86 0.93
C GLY A 536 -13.50 8.62 0.13
N PHE A 537 -14.80 8.39 -0.05
CA PHE A 537 -15.35 7.23 -0.78
C PHE A 537 -14.87 7.12 -2.23
N LYS A 538 -14.73 8.26 -2.93
CA LYS A 538 -14.23 8.28 -4.32
C LYS A 538 -12.71 8.36 -4.45
N GLN A 539 -11.96 8.31 -3.33
CA GLN A 539 -10.51 8.36 -3.32
C GLN A 539 -9.94 6.96 -3.05
N LEU A 540 -9.08 6.49 -3.95
CA LEU A 540 -8.26 5.31 -3.69
C LEU A 540 -7.07 5.73 -2.82
N PHE A 541 -6.97 5.18 -1.61
CA PHE A 541 -5.85 5.44 -0.68
C PHE A 541 -4.84 4.29 -0.72
N SER A 542 -3.56 4.61 -0.58
CA SER A 542 -2.48 3.61 -0.56
C SER A 542 -2.61 2.62 0.60
N SER A 543 -2.94 3.11 1.80
CA SER A 543 -3.12 2.31 3.03
C SER A 543 -3.79 3.12 4.15
N GLY A 544 -4.29 2.44 5.20
CA GLY A 544 -4.68 3.03 6.49
C GLY A 544 -6.02 3.77 6.53
N GLN A 545 -6.75 3.77 5.41
CA GLN A 545 -8.08 4.40 5.26
C GLN A 545 -9.13 3.39 4.82
N GLU A 546 -9.08 2.17 5.37
CA GLU A 546 -9.92 1.04 4.97
C GLU A 546 -11.42 1.32 5.12
N PHE A 547 -11.79 2.16 6.10
CA PHE A 547 -13.16 2.62 6.32
C PHE A 547 -13.75 3.41 5.14
N SER A 548 -12.93 3.93 4.22
CA SER A 548 -13.39 4.75 3.10
C SER A 548 -14.08 3.95 1.99
N TYR A 549 -13.87 2.63 1.93
CA TYR A 549 -14.37 1.77 0.85
C TYR A 549 -15.80 1.26 1.07
N GLY A 550 -16.58 1.98 1.88
CA GLY A 550 -17.98 1.71 2.12
C GLY A 550 -18.69 2.93 2.71
N LEU A 551 -19.90 3.23 2.22
CA LEU A 551 -20.65 4.43 2.61
C LEU A 551 -21.08 4.41 4.09
N ARG A 552 -21.44 3.23 4.62
CA ARG A 552 -21.82 3.10 6.03
C ARG A 552 -20.59 3.16 6.92
N GLU A 553 -19.50 2.53 6.49
CA GLU A 553 -18.23 2.44 7.19
C GLU A 553 -17.58 3.81 7.36
N ILE A 554 -17.51 4.63 6.30
CA ILE A 554 -16.94 5.98 6.39
C ILE A 554 -17.84 6.90 7.23
N GLY A 555 -19.17 6.75 7.13
CA GLY A 555 -20.12 7.50 7.95
C GLY A 555 -19.96 7.17 9.44
N GLN A 556 -19.87 5.89 9.79
CA GLN A 556 -19.70 5.46 11.17
C GLN A 556 -18.36 5.96 11.72
N TYR A 557 -17.30 5.81 10.93
CA TYR A 557 -15.98 6.29 11.29
C TYR A 557 -15.95 7.81 11.51
N TYR A 558 -16.70 8.58 10.73
CA TYR A 558 -16.83 10.03 10.92
C TYR A 558 -17.55 10.39 12.23
N ASN A 559 -18.60 9.65 12.59
CA ASN A 559 -19.28 9.81 13.90
C ASN A 559 -18.33 9.49 15.05
N ASP A 560 -17.59 8.38 14.98
CA ASP A 560 -16.62 8.00 16.02
C ASP A 560 -15.51 9.07 16.15
N TYR A 561 -15.06 9.64 15.03
CA TYR A 561 -14.12 10.76 15.00
C TYR A 561 -14.70 12.01 15.70
N LEU A 562 -15.95 12.36 15.43
CA LEU A 562 -16.61 13.49 16.09
C LEU A 562 -16.69 13.28 17.61
N ASP A 563 -17.06 12.09 18.05
CA ASP A 563 -17.21 11.77 19.48
C ASP A 563 -15.85 11.79 20.19
N LEU A 564 -14.81 11.24 19.55
CA LEU A 564 -13.45 11.27 20.09
C LEU A 564 -12.90 12.70 20.18
N MET A 565 -13.16 13.55 19.18
CA MET A 565 -12.73 14.94 19.23
C MET A 565 -13.49 15.76 20.29
N ALA A 566 -14.78 15.48 20.52
CA ALA A 566 -15.54 16.09 21.60
C ALA A 566 -14.98 15.70 22.99
N HIS A 567 -14.56 14.45 23.14
CA HIS A 567 -13.83 14.01 24.32
C HIS A 567 -12.52 14.78 24.49
N TRP A 568 -11.72 14.94 23.43
CA TRP A 568 -10.47 15.69 23.49
C TRP A 568 -10.66 17.17 23.86
N GLU A 569 -11.65 17.84 23.31
CA GLU A 569 -11.99 19.22 23.70
C GLU A 569 -12.38 19.31 25.18
N THR A 570 -13.05 18.28 25.70
CA THR A 570 -13.39 18.19 27.11
C THR A 570 -12.13 18.04 27.97
N VAL A 571 -11.27 17.06 27.68
CA VAL A 571 -10.14 16.74 28.57
C VAL A 571 -8.89 17.60 28.35
N LEU A 572 -8.77 18.26 27.20
CA LEU A 572 -7.68 19.16 26.80
C LEU A 572 -8.21 20.55 26.38
N PRO A 573 -8.90 21.30 27.27
CA PRO A 573 -9.51 22.57 26.91
C PRO A 573 -8.47 23.59 26.43
N GLY A 574 -8.75 24.26 25.31
CA GLY A 574 -7.87 25.28 24.71
C GLY A 574 -6.64 24.71 23.99
N LYS A 575 -6.45 23.39 23.95
CA LYS A 575 -5.29 22.77 23.28
C LYS A 575 -5.54 22.40 21.82
N ILE A 576 -6.76 22.56 21.30
CA ILE A 576 -7.12 22.19 19.93
C ILE A 576 -7.84 23.37 19.28
N LEU A 577 -7.34 23.81 18.13
CA LEU A 577 -8.01 24.79 17.28
C LEU A 577 -8.82 24.08 16.19
N ARG A 578 -10.14 24.21 16.22
CA ARG A 578 -11.02 23.73 15.14
C ARG A 578 -11.08 24.74 14.00
N VAL A 579 -10.82 24.27 12.77
CA VAL A 579 -10.87 25.09 11.55
C VAL A 579 -11.80 24.42 10.52
N GLN A 580 -12.91 25.09 10.22
CA GLN A 580 -13.90 24.63 9.24
C GLN A 580 -13.50 25.09 7.84
N HIS A 581 -13.52 24.18 6.87
CA HIS A 581 -13.17 24.47 5.48
C HIS A 581 -14.07 25.53 4.85
N GLU A 582 -15.36 25.48 5.14
CA GLU A 582 -16.36 26.44 4.64
C GLU A 582 -16.09 27.86 5.17
N ASP A 583 -15.64 28.00 6.42
CA ASP A 583 -15.26 29.29 7.00
C ASP A 583 -14.01 29.88 6.32
N LEU A 584 -13.04 29.03 5.97
CA LEU A 584 -11.86 29.44 5.19
C LEU A 584 -12.22 29.93 3.79
N VAL A 585 -13.22 29.31 3.16
CA VAL A 585 -13.72 29.74 1.84
C VAL A 585 -14.50 31.05 1.95
N ALA A 586 -15.17 31.29 3.08
CA ALA A 586 -15.95 32.49 3.32
C ALA A 586 -15.08 33.70 3.71
N ASP A 587 -14.07 33.49 4.56
CA ASP A 587 -13.16 34.51 5.08
C ASP A 587 -11.74 33.93 5.27
N LEU A 588 -10.97 33.92 4.19
CA LEU A 588 -9.61 33.36 4.20
C LEU A 588 -8.70 34.12 5.16
N GLU A 589 -8.64 35.45 5.07
CA GLU A 589 -7.70 36.24 5.88
C GLU A 589 -8.02 36.16 7.37
N GLY A 590 -9.30 36.24 7.75
CA GLY A 590 -9.72 36.11 9.14
C GLY A 590 -9.35 34.76 9.74
N GLN A 591 -9.56 33.66 9.00
CA GLN A 591 -9.15 32.33 9.46
C GLN A 591 -7.62 32.15 9.48
N VAL A 592 -6.89 32.74 8.54
CA VAL A 592 -5.40 32.75 8.56
C VAL A 592 -4.90 33.43 9.82
N ARG A 593 -5.41 34.63 10.16
CA ARG A 593 -5.04 35.35 11.39
C ARG A 593 -5.32 34.51 12.63
N ARG A 594 -6.52 33.91 12.72
CA ARG A 594 -6.91 33.05 13.83
C ARG A 594 -5.98 31.83 14.00
N MET A 595 -5.54 31.21 12.90
CA MET A 595 -4.58 30.10 12.96
C MET A 595 -3.19 30.56 13.42
N LEU A 596 -2.68 31.68 12.88
CA LEU A 596 -1.38 32.22 13.26
C LEU A 596 -1.37 32.67 14.73
N ASP A 597 -2.42 33.33 15.21
CA ASP A 597 -2.57 33.73 16.61
C ASP A 597 -2.54 32.52 17.56
N TYR A 598 -3.24 31.45 17.22
CA TYR A 598 -3.22 30.21 18.01
C TYR A 598 -1.82 29.54 18.03
N CYS A 599 -1.13 29.60 16.90
CA CYS A 599 0.25 29.13 16.75
C CYS A 599 1.28 30.11 17.34
N GLU A 600 0.87 31.27 17.86
CA GLU A 600 1.74 32.32 18.38
C GLU A 600 2.74 32.85 17.33
N LEU A 601 2.29 32.94 16.08
CA LEU A 601 3.05 33.44 14.94
C LEU A 601 2.57 34.84 14.53
N PRO A 602 3.47 35.74 14.09
CA PRO A 602 3.07 37.01 13.52
C PRO A 602 2.28 36.81 12.22
N PHE A 603 1.46 37.79 11.85
CA PHE A 603 0.78 37.75 10.56
C PHE A 603 1.77 37.94 9.40
N GLU A 604 1.73 37.04 8.42
CA GLU A 604 2.45 37.17 7.16
C GLU A 604 1.50 37.04 5.97
N GLN A 605 1.59 37.98 5.02
CA GLN A 605 0.73 38.00 3.83
C GLN A 605 0.91 36.74 2.96
N ALA A 606 2.10 36.12 2.99
CA ALA A 606 2.38 34.88 2.27
C ALA A 606 1.42 33.74 2.66
N CYS A 607 0.89 33.72 3.88
CA CYS A 607 -0.09 32.73 4.33
C CYS A 607 -1.46 32.90 3.66
N VAL A 608 -1.85 34.13 3.32
CA VAL A 608 -3.07 34.41 2.54
C VAL A 608 -2.80 34.13 1.06
N ASP A 609 -1.61 34.48 0.59
CA ASP A 609 -1.11 34.26 -0.76
C ASP A 609 -0.51 32.86 -0.96
N TYR A 610 -0.93 31.86 -0.17
CA TYR A 610 -0.31 30.53 -0.06
C TYR A 610 -0.12 29.79 -1.40
N HIS A 611 -0.95 30.12 -2.39
CA HIS A 611 -0.95 29.53 -3.73
C HIS A 611 0.25 30.00 -4.58
N LYS A 612 0.91 31.10 -4.19
CA LYS A 612 2.12 31.63 -4.82
C LYS A 612 3.40 30.96 -4.30
N THR A 613 3.32 30.26 -3.16
CA THR A 613 4.47 29.61 -2.53
C THR A 613 4.87 28.35 -3.30
N GLU A 614 6.08 28.35 -3.87
CA GLU A 614 6.65 27.19 -4.55
C GLU A 614 7.24 26.20 -3.55
N ARG A 615 6.45 25.20 -3.16
CA ARG A 615 6.91 24.04 -2.37
C ARG A 615 6.51 22.72 -2.99
N SER A 616 7.21 21.64 -2.62
CA SER A 616 6.75 20.28 -2.94
C SER A 616 5.59 19.88 -2.02
N VAL A 617 4.53 19.28 -2.57
CA VAL A 617 3.33 18.88 -1.82
C VAL A 617 2.98 17.45 -2.21
N ARG A 618 3.18 16.48 -1.30
CA ARG A 618 2.97 15.04 -1.55
C ARG A 618 1.60 14.57 -1.09
N THR A 619 0.56 15.03 -1.77
CA THR A 619 -0.82 14.60 -1.46
C THR A 619 -1.69 14.57 -2.72
N PRO A 620 -2.75 13.76 -2.75
CA PRO A 620 -3.74 13.78 -3.85
C PRO A 620 -4.34 15.18 -4.10
N SER A 621 -4.31 16.08 -3.11
CA SER A 621 -4.80 17.46 -3.22
C SER A 621 -3.73 18.49 -3.63
N SER A 622 -2.53 18.07 -4.01
CA SER A 622 -1.40 18.97 -4.32
C SER A 622 -1.72 20.04 -5.38
N GLU A 623 -2.38 19.68 -6.48
CA GLU A 623 -2.80 20.65 -7.50
C GLU A 623 -3.85 21.65 -7.00
N GLN A 624 -4.69 21.26 -6.02
CA GLN A 624 -5.72 22.14 -5.47
C GLN A 624 -5.11 23.25 -4.61
N VAL A 625 -4.06 22.95 -3.83
CA VAL A 625 -3.46 23.95 -2.93
C VAL A 625 -2.52 24.93 -3.64
N ARG A 626 -2.22 24.69 -4.93
CA ARG A 626 -1.52 25.63 -5.81
C ARG A 626 -2.45 26.61 -6.54
N GLN A 627 -3.74 26.58 -6.21
CA GLN A 627 -4.74 27.47 -6.79
C GLN A 627 -5.38 28.32 -5.67
N PRO A 628 -5.87 29.52 -5.99
CA PRO A 628 -6.72 30.28 -5.08
C PRO A 628 -7.91 29.43 -4.61
N ILE A 629 -8.38 29.67 -3.39
CA ILE A 629 -9.50 28.90 -2.84
C ILE A 629 -10.77 29.15 -3.67
N PHE A 630 -11.47 28.08 -4.06
CA PHE A 630 -12.66 28.15 -4.90
C PHE A 630 -13.82 27.34 -4.33
N ARG A 631 -15.05 27.78 -4.64
CA ARG A 631 -16.30 27.26 -4.04
C ARG A 631 -16.80 25.96 -4.68
N ASP A 632 -16.41 25.67 -5.92
CA ASP A 632 -17.00 24.61 -6.74
C ASP A 632 -16.94 23.21 -6.11
N SER A 633 -15.97 22.97 -5.23
CA SER A 633 -15.80 21.68 -4.57
C SER A 633 -16.72 21.45 -3.37
N LEU A 634 -17.36 22.49 -2.82
CA LEU A 634 -18.20 22.38 -1.62
C LEU A 634 -19.46 21.54 -1.86
N GLU A 635 -20.04 21.65 -3.05
CA GLU A 635 -21.34 21.06 -3.36
C GLU A 635 -21.26 19.85 -4.32
N ALA A 636 -20.06 19.40 -4.67
CA ALA A 636 -19.86 18.32 -5.64
C ALA A 636 -20.58 17.01 -5.26
N TRP A 637 -20.77 16.75 -3.96
CA TRP A 637 -21.51 15.60 -3.46
C TRP A 637 -23.01 15.64 -3.82
N LYS A 638 -23.60 16.81 -4.06
CA LYS A 638 -25.02 16.96 -4.39
C LYS A 638 -25.38 16.25 -5.70
N ASN A 639 -24.45 16.21 -6.65
CA ASN A 639 -24.61 15.47 -7.91
C ASN A 639 -24.75 13.96 -7.70
N TYR A 640 -24.33 13.46 -6.53
CA TYR A 640 -24.39 12.05 -6.15
C TYR A 640 -25.45 11.75 -5.10
N ALA A 641 -26.22 12.76 -4.65
CA ALA A 641 -27.24 12.61 -3.62
C ALA A 641 -28.17 11.38 -3.79
N PRO A 642 -28.61 10.99 -5.01
CA PRO A 642 -29.45 9.80 -5.20
C PRO A 642 -28.84 8.48 -4.70
N TRP A 643 -27.50 8.39 -4.60
CA TRP A 643 -26.79 7.17 -4.22
C TRP A 643 -26.13 7.25 -2.82
N LEU A 644 -26.28 8.37 -2.10
CA LEU A 644 -25.66 8.57 -0.78
C LEU A 644 -26.56 8.22 0.40
N GLY A 645 -27.74 7.64 0.16
CA GLY A 645 -28.70 7.24 1.21
C GLY A 645 -28.06 6.52 2.41
N PRO A 646 -27.25 5.45 2.21
CA PRO A 646 -26.61 4.75 3.32
C PRO A 646 -25.68 5.63 4.17
N LEU A 647 -25.00 6.59 3.57
CA LEU A 647 -24.13 7.54 4.27
C LEU A 647 -24.96 8.55 5.05
N THR A 648 -25.99 9.14 4.43
CA THR A 648 -26.89 10.10 5.09
C THR A 648 -27.59 9.48 6.30
N GLU A 649 -28.06 8.24 6.20
CA GLU A 649 -28.67 7.49 7.31
C GLU A 649 -27.72 7.35 8.50
N ILE A 650 -26.48 6.91 8.27
CA ILE A 650 -25.52 6.68 9.36
C ILE A 650 -25.08 8.00 10.00
N LEU A 651 -24.84 9.05 9.21
CA LEU A 651 -24.50 10.37 9.75
C LEU A 651 -25.62 10.95 10.61
N ALA A 652 -26.89 10.67 10.28
CA ALA A 652 -28.05 11.10 11.06
C ALA A 652 -28.22 10.33 12.39
N ASN A 653 -27.69 9.11 12.49
CA ASN A 653 -27.80 8.26 13.69
C ASN A 653 -26.90 8.69 14.86
N ARG A 654 -26.15 9.78 14.73
CA ARG A 654 -25.39 10.35 15.84
C ARG A 654 -26.36 10.89 16.88
N GLY A 655 -26.53 10.16 17.98
CA GLY A 655 -27.25 10.65 19.16
C GLY A 655 -26.65 11.98 19.61
N GLY A 656 -27.52 12.98 19.81
CA GLY A 656 -27.13 14.35 20.15
C GLY A 656 -26.44 14.50 21.49
#